data_AF-A0A8H5ANP1-F1
#
_entry.id   AF-A0A8H5ANP1-F1
#
_cell.length_a   1.000
_cell.length_b   1.000
_cell.length_c   1.000
_cell.angle_alpha   90.00
_cell.angle_beta   90.00
_cell.angle_gamma   90.00
#
_symmetry.space_group_name_H-M   'P 1'
#
loop_
_entity.id
_entity.type
_entity.pdbx_description
1 polymer ?
#
loop_
_entity_poly.entity_id
_entity_poly.type
_entity_poly.pdbx_seq_one_letter_code
_entity_poly.pdbx_strand_id
1 'polypeptide(L)'
;MATLNALKKALKKVSDEAPRKPLNDEEYDDGLSLFSQASGEQTYQKTFIIPQLSELIASLSARDEISVVEIGPGPENVLGHLPAILRKRITKYVALEPSFQYTQSLTRWLSPMEDERPLPSLKHLLVRPAPFTPESCKGQNYDDILFCHSLCGMKREEKSIRHTLTMLSKDPLGGMVIISHRGAIKDDDEAIDSFARFIARYSLTDGKLYKIRQAKWRTICRELAGRDALDISQVQSCVRLALANKTSLAILGGGHSDHCLWPNVVSVEMGAFDKVYVVNTPQNADTDCWVVAEAGCSRPSVGAGFWLQGGIGHLARHYGLACDAIVGAVMVDAISGQVLCIGHVPEHNIDHRMLFATNMMRNYLRNYGQPNDHNAEETLANASRDVSSQYPHGISSDYEGGQMRCGMTTFLCSLKGVSHDSSKGLLLETVDAIELFDKEMYISKMHGGHGGGKTSAFKRCVFLKDMANTGAIKVLIPATKDGPTPYCYFHLAHGGKAVRNTAPEDTAFGCIDWDLACVFTGVWPREYDGTRISDAVIHWVYRVVNELLPMSKGVYGADLGPDPRDSNLATKAFGPNRRRLVRLKKELDPKNILAYTCPLTLIGLPQKLVILVTSEHGAGKDYCANIWSAVFKVHGYSSRVVSISKVTKRKYAAETGADPDRPYKEQHRKSINVFYKNQLKTDSFVAENHFLEMLKENASDVLFITGLTEMASVATLSHLIHDARLIDVRVQASEATRNLRRWGDDSKFETTYCEEYMYADGIHLPNFNLDNEENGDETVMSFANRTPNFPGKDIDFRYVLNIAQQKGGLALCTSLLKSHFSGDWKKVDAVVTSETSGYVLASPLAMQIEIPLVLIVKGNKFPPPTVSVQRRMSHISSRILNASDKGRFEVDANVVSKGDSVVIVDDVLATGETLVAVLELLVKVGLQPEDISVMVAAEFPFHRGREKLWAHGFRRVAVQSLLVLDGQ
;
A
#
# COMPACT_ATOMS: atom_id res chain seq x y z
N MET A 1 -1.73 -26.70 11.97
CA MET A 1 -1.83 -28.14 11.63
C MET A 1 -1.16 -28.98 12.71
N ALA A 2 -1.74 -30.12 13.13
CA ALA A 2 -1.00 -31.10 13.91
C ALA A 2 0.18 -31.60 13.08
N THR A 3 1.41 -31.46 13.57
CA THR A 3 2.57 -31.97 12.82
C THR A 3 2.46 -33.49 12.70
N LEU A 4 2.93 -34.04 11.58
CA LEU A 4 2.98 -35.49 11.37
C LEU A 4 3.71 -36.21 12.53
N ASN A 5 4.68 -35.52 13.16
CA ASN A 5 5.37 -35.95 14.36
C ASN A 5 4.47 -36.01 15.61
N ALA A 6 3.53 -35.08 15.78
CA ALA A 6 2.55 -35.11 16.88
C ALA A 6 1.56 -36.28 16.71
N LEU A 7 1.03 -36.46 15.49
CA LEU A 7 0.15 -37.59 15.16
C LEU A 7 0.87 -38.93 15.38
N LYS A 8 2.09 -39.07 14.86
CA LYS A 8 2.93 -40.26 15.07
C LYS A 8 3.18 -40.57 16.54
N LYS A 9 3.46 -39.55 17.37
CA LYS A 9 3.63 -39.74 18.82
C LYS A 9 2.32 -40.17 19.49
N ALA A 10 1.18 -39.61 19.09
CA ALA A 10 -0.13 -39.96 19.63
C ALA A 10 -0.52 -41.41 19.28
N LEU A 11 -0.39 -41.79 18.01
CA LEU A 11 -0.67 -43.16 17.55
C LEU A 11 0.22 -44.21 18.24
N LYS A 12 1.48 -43.86 18.52
CA LYS A 12 2.44 -44.71 19.25
C LYS A 12 2.21 -44.83 20.75
N LYS A 13 1.49 -43.89 21.38
CA LYS A 13 1.22 -43.87 22.83
C LYS A 13 0.05 -44.76 23.25
N VAL A 14 -0.73 -45.29 22.32
CA VAL A 14 -1.80 -46.25 22.63
C VAL A 14 -1.15 -47.54 23.15
N SER A 15 -1.38 -47.88 24.43
CA SER A 15 -0.75 -48.95 25.26
C SER A 15 -0.20 -50.21 24.56
N ASP A 16 0.91 -50.74 25.10
CA ASP A 16 1.88 -51.68 24.48
C ASP A 16 1.70 -53.16 24.84
N GLU A 17 0.48 -53.69 24.75
CA GLU A 17 0.23 -55.11 25.09
C GLU A 17 0.09 -56.05 23.86
N ALA A 18 0.02 -55.53 22.64
CA ALA A 18 -0.09 -56.33 21.41
C ALA A 18 1.24 -56.42 20.64
N PRO A 19 1.60 -57.60 20.08
CA PRO A 19 2.80 -57.74 19.26
C PRO A 19 2.73 -56.85 18.02
N ARG A 20 3.81 -56.11 17.76
CA ARG A 20 3.97 -55.24 16.59
C ARG A 20 4.76 -55.98 15.52
N LYS A 21 4.30 -55.96 14.27
CA LYS A 21 5.12 -56.32 13.11
C LYS A 21 5.51 -55.06 12.33
N PRO A 22 6.70 -54.98 11.74
CA PRO A 22 6.99 -53.99 10.70
C PRO A 22 5.91 -54.07 9.61
N LEU A 23 5.63 -52.94 8.96
CA LEU A 23 4.79 -52.95 7.76
C LEU A 23 5.47 -53.86 6.73
N ASN A 24 4.70 -54.76 6.11
CA ASN A 24 5.15 -55.42 4.89
C ASN A 24 5.04 -54.44 3.71
N ASP A 25 5.61 -54.81 2.57
CA ASP A 25 5.67 -53.91 1.41
C ASP A 25 4.26 -53.54 0.90
N GLU A 26 3.29 -54.46 0.97
CA GLU A 26 1.88 -54.23 0.61
C GLU A 26 1.19 -53.23 1.55
N GLU A 27 1.35 -53.36 2.87
CA GLU A 27 0.80 -52.41 3.86
C GLU A 27 1.47 -51.03 3.77
N TYR A 28 2.71 -50.97 3.27
CA TYR A 28 3.42 -49.72 3.00
C TYR A 28 2.89 -49.07 1.71
N ASP A 29 2.69 -49.85 0.65
CA ASP A 29 2.08 -49.44 -0.62
C ASP A 29 0.63 -48.95 -0.44
N ASP A 30 -0.18 -49.62 0.38
CA ASP A 30 -1.52 -49.19 0.74
C ASP A 30 -1.51 -47.82 1.45
N GLY A 31 -0.52 -47.60 2.32
CA GLY A 31 -0.37 -46.34 3.05
C GLY A 31 0.09 -45.19 2.17
N LEU A 32 0.99 -45.47 1.23
CA LEU A 32 1.50 -44.49 0.27
C LEU A 32 0.47 -44.18 -0.83
N SER A 33 -0.27 -45.19 -1.29
CA SER A 33 -1.27 -45.02 -2.36
C SER A 33 -2.48 -44.19 -1.93
N LEU A 34 -2.76 -44.07 -0.64
CA LEU A 34 -3.71 -43.08 -0.11
C LEU A 34 -3.30 -41.64 -0.40
N PHE A 35 -2.01 -41.37 -0.49
CA PHE A 35 -1.52 -40.08 -0.95
C PHE A 35 -1.66 -39.95 -2.47
N SER A 36 -1.45 -41.04 -3.21
CA SER A 36 -1.51 -41.07 -4.69
C SER A 36 -2.93 -41.05 -5.30
N GLN A 37 -3.94 -41.50 -4.55
CA GLN A 37 -5.33 -41.67 -5.02
C GLN A 37 -6.28 -40.55 -4.62
N ALA A 38 -5.84 -39.59 -3.80
CA ALA A 38 -6.68 -38.45 -3.43
C ALA A 38 -7.04 -37.68 -4.72
N SER A 39 -8.33 -37.53 -5.01
CA SER A 39 -8.86 -36.89 -6.24
C SER A 39 -8.38 -35.44 -6.46
N GLY A 40 -7.77 -34.82 -5.44
CA GLY A 40 -7.11 -33.52 -5.52
C GLY A 40 -5.62 -33.57 -5.89
N GLU A 41 -4.97 -34.74 -5.94
CA GLU A 41 -3.52 -34.85 -6.11
C GLU A 41 -3.07 -34.69 -7.57
N GLN A 42 -3.83 -35.19 -8.56
CA GLN A 42 -3.55 -34.84 -9.96
C GLN A 42 -3.67 -33.33 -10.20
N THR A 43 -4.59 -32.67 -9.51
CA THR A 43 -4.71 -31.21 -9.56
C THR A 43 -3.56 -30.56 -8.80
N TYR A 44 -3.27 -30.93 -7.55
CA TYR A 44 -2.18 -30.36 -6.75
C TYR A 44 -0.79 -30.56 -7.41
N GLN A 45 -0.48 -31.76 -7.89
CA GLN A 45 0.76 -32.00 -8.62
C GLN A 45 0.78 -31.20 -9.92
N LYS A 46 -0.27 -31.23 -10.77
CA LYS A 46 -0.26 -30.52 -12.08
C LYS A 46 -0.48 -29.01 -12.01
N THR A 47 -1.16 -28.47 -10.99
CA THR A 47 -1.49 -27.04 -10.85
C THR A 47 -0.72 -26.32 -9.77
N PHE A 48 -0.05 -27.03 -8.85
CA PHE A 48 0.72 -26.41 -7.76
C PHE A 48 2.19 -26.82 -7.80
N ILE A 49 2.52 -28.12 -7.68
CA ILE A 49 3.92 -28.56 -7.62
C ILE A 49 4.62 -28.40 -8.98
N ILE A 50 4.07 -28.96 -10.06
CA ILE A 50 4.72 -28.97 -11.38
C ILE A 50 4.90 -27.57 -11.96
N PRO A 51 3.94 -26.63 -11.91
CA PRO A 51 4.15 -25.26 -12.38
C PRO A 51 5.23 -24.53 -11.58
N GLN A 52 5.21 -24.64 -10.25
CA GLN A 52 6.24 -24.01 -9.38
C GLN A 52 7.61 -24.63 -9.59
N LEU A 53 7.69 -25.96 -9.65
CA LEU A 53 8.93 -26.68 -9.92
C LEU A 53 9.48 -26.35 -11.31
N SER A 54 8.60 -26.16 -12.30
CA SER A 54 8.97 -25.72 -13.65
C SER A 54 9.55 -24.31 -13.64
N GLU A 55 8.94 -23.37 -12.93
CA GLU A 55 9.44 -22.00 -12.80
C GLU A 55 10.78 -21.95 -12.07
N LEU A 56 10.92 -22.70 -10.97
CA LEU A 56 12.16 -22.76 -10.20
C LEU A 56 13.31 -23.36 -11.01
N ILE A 57 13.09 -24.47 -11.73
CA ILE A 57 14.10 -25.08 -12.61
C ILE A 57 14.35 -24.19 -13.84
N ALA A 58 13.35 -23.46 -14.33
CA ALA A 58 13.54 -22.45 -15.38
C ALA A 58 14.38 -21.27 -14.88
N SER A 59 14.28 -20.87 -13.61
CA SER A 59 15.05 -19.77 -13.01
C SER A 59 16.56 -20.04 -12.99
N LEU A 60 16.97 -21.32 -12.99
CA LEU A 60 18.35 -21.76 -13.23
C LEU A 60 18.80 -21.58 -14.70
N SER A 61 18.15 -20.68 -15.45
CA SER A 61 18.19 -20.46 -16.91
C SER A 61 19.57 -20.30 -17.55
N ALA A 62 20.62 -20.01 -16.77
CA ALA A 62 21.98 -19.85 -17.28
C ALA A 62 22.76 -21.18 -17.47
N ARG A 63 22.19 -22.33 -17.09
CA ARG A 63 22.88 -23.64 -17.14
C ARG A 63 22.27 -24.60 -18.16
N ASP A 64 23.10 -25.12 -19.06
CA ASP A 64 22.66 -26.13 -20.04
C ASP A 64 22.48 -27.53 -19.43
N GLU A 65 23.12 -27.80 -18.30
CA GLU A 65 23.10 -29.07 -17.59
C GLU A 65 22.76 -28.89 -16.10
N ILE A 66 21.77 -29.63 -15.62
CA ILE A 66 21.27 -29.57 -14.23
C ILE A 66 21.48 -30.93 -13.56
N SER A 67 22.06 -30.90 -12.35
CA SER A 67 22.23 -32.07 -11.49
C SER A 67 21.24 -32.06 -10.31
N VAL A 68 20.47 -33.14 -10.18
CA VAL A 68 19.40 -33.26 -9.19
C VAL A 68 19.64 -34.46 -8.27
N VAL A 69 19.38 -34.28 -6.98
CA VAL A 69 19.20 -35.39 -6.02
C VAL A 69 17.80 -35.34 -5.42
N GLU A 70 17.09 -36.46 -5.47
CA GLU A 70 15.74 -36.62 -4.94
C GLU A 70 15.76 -37.62 -3.78
N ILE A 71 15.14 -37.23 -2.68
CA ILE A 71 15.09 -37.98 -1.43
C ILE A 71 13.64 -38.39 -1.18
N GLY A 72 13.39 -39.71 -1.17
CA GLY A 72 12.04 -40.28 -1.05
C GLY A 72 11.14 -40.05 -2.28
N PRO A 73 11.59 -40.33 -3.51
CA PRO A 73 10.77 -40.16 -4.72
C PRO A 73 9.53 -41.07 -4.76
N GLY A 74 9.56 -42.24 -4.09
CA GLY A 74 8.51 -43.25 -4.28
C GLY A 74 8.62 -43.98 -5.63
N PRO A 75 7.51 -44.52 -6.17
CA PRO A 75 7.53 -45.39 -7.36
C PRO A 75 7.74 -44.64 -8.69
N GLU A 76 7.42 -43.34 -8.76
CA GLU A 76 7.59 -42.47 -9.94
C GLU A 76 8.19 -41.13 -9.48
N ASN A 77 8.96 -40.45 -10.35
CA ASN A 77 9.50 -39.14 -9.96
C ASN A 77 8.64 -37.97 -10.44
N VAL A 78 8.61 -36.91 -9.65
CA VAL A 78 7.85 -35.69 -10.00
C VAL A 78 8.47 -34.94 -11.18
N LEU A 79 9.77 -35.13 -11.44
CA LEU A 79 10.52 -34.42 -12.48
C LEU A 79 10.14 -34.85 -13.90
N GLY A 80 9.71 -36.09 -14.11
CA GLY A 80 9.32 -36.58 -15.44
C GLY A 80 8.00 -36.00 -15.95
N HIS A 81 7.27 -35.29 -15.10
CA HIS A 81 6.05 -34.54 -15.45
C HIS A 81 6.32 -33.07 -15.81
N LEU A 82 7.58 -32.60 -15.78
CA LEU A 82 7.94 -31.23 -16.18
C LEU A 82 7.78 -31.01 -17.71
N PRO A 83 7.67 -29.75 -18.17
CA PRO A 83 7.71 -29.42 -19.59
C PRO A 83 8.94 -30.03 -20.29
N ALA A 84 8.77 -30.50 -21.53
CA ALA A 84 9.81 -31.23 -22.28
C ALA A 84 11.15 -30.47 -22.39
N ILE A 85 11.11 -29.13 -22.46
CA ILE A 85 12.31 -28.28 -22.51
C ILE A 85 13.14 -28.41 -21.22
N LEU A 86 12.49 -28.46 -20.06
CA LEU A 86 13.17 -28.57 -18.76
C LEU A 86 13.67 -30.00 -18.50
N ARG A 87 12.89 -31.01 -18.90
CA ARG A 87 13.29 -32.43 -18.79
C ARG A 87 14.58 -32.73 -19.56
N LYS A 88 14.83 -32.04 -20.69
CA LYS A 88 16.07 -32.14 -21.48
C LYS A 88 17.30 -31.52 -20.80
N ARG A 89 17.13 -30.68 -19.78
CA ARG A 89 18.25 -30.02 -19.08
C ARG A 89 18.78 -30.84 -17.91
N ILE A 90 18.01 -31.83 -17.43
CA ILE A 90 18.42 -32.70 -16.33
C ILE A 90 19.35 -33.80 -16.88
N THR A 91 20.66 -33.66 -16.64
CA THR A 91 21.68 -34.59 -17.16
C THR A 91 22.23 -35.54 -16.10
N LYS A 92 22.08 -35.22 -14.81
CA LYS A 92 22.46 -36.08 -13.67
C LYS A 92 21.30 -36.17 -12.68
N TYR A 93 20.88 -37.39 -12.35
CA TYR A 93 19.81 -37.67 -11.39
C TYR A 93 20.23 -38.75 -10.39
N VAL A 94 20.07 -38.46 -9.10
CA VAL A 94 20.33 -39.39 -8.00
C VAL A 94 19.08 -39.53 -7.14
N ALA A 95 18.61 -40.75 -6.94
CA ALA A 95 17.48 -41.05 -6.06
C ALA A 95 17.93 -41.83 -4.82
N LEU A 96 17.53 -41.35 -3.65
CA LEU A 96 17.71 -42.03 -2.35
C LEU A 96 16.35 -42.46 -1.83
N GLU A 97 16.01 -43.72 -2.09
CA GLU A 97 14.71 -44.31 -1.76
C GLU A 97 14.90 -45.47 -0.79
N PRO A 98 14.40 -45.42 0.46
CA PRO A 98 14.54 -46.52 1.41
C PRO A 98 13.92 -47.84 0.95
N SER A 99 12.85 -47.80 0.14
CA SER A 99 12.16 -49.00 -0.36
C SER A 99 12.88 -49.63 -1.55
N PHE A 100 13.22 -50.91 -1.42
CA PHE A 100 13.82 -51.68 -2.52
C PHE A 100 12.83 -51.87 -3.69
N GLN A 101 11.54 -52.07 -3.39
CA GLN A 101 10.50 -52.21 -4.40
C GLN A 101 10.30 -50.92 -5.19
N TYR A 102 10.28 -49.76 -4.53
CA TYR A 102 10.19 -48.47 -5.24
C TYR A 102 11.44 -48.14 -6.01
N THR A 103 12.62 -48.52 -5.51
CA THR A 103 13.86 -48.42 -6.28
C THR A 103 13.73 -49.20 -7.60
N GLN A 104 13.13 -50.40 -7.60
CA GLN A 104 12.87 -51.15 -8.83
C GLN A 104 11.83 -50.48 -9.73
N SER A 105 10.70 -50.04 -9.18
CA SER A 105 9.64 -49.36 -9.94
C SER A 105 10.13 -48.07 -10.59
N LEU A 106 10.81 -47.22 -9.82
CA LEU A 106 11.39 -45.97 -10.29
C LEU A 106 12.46 -46.22 -11.35
N THR A 107 13.30 -47.25 -11.19
CA THR A 107 14.31 -47.60 -12.20
C THR A 107 13.68 -48.05 -13.51
N ARG A 108 12.62 -48.86 -13.46
CA ARG A 108 11.85 -49.27 -14.65
C ARG A 108 11.17 -48.07 -15.32
N TRP A 109 10.57 -47.19 -14.52
CA TRP A 109 9.88 -46.00 -15.00
C TRP A 109 10.85 -45.00 -15.67
N LEU A 110 12.06 -44.81 -15.11
CA LEU A 110 13.09 -43.94 -15.69
C LEU A 110 13.73 -44.50 -16.97
N SER A 111 13.60 -45.81 -17.22
CA SER A 111 14.20 -46.51 -18.36
C SER A 111 13.16 -47.33 -19.15
N PRO A 112 12.14 -46.70 -19.76
CA PRO A 112 11.15 -47.42 -20.56
C PRO A 112 11.78 -48.03 -21.83
N MET A 113 11.19 -49.11 -22.33
CA MET A 113 11.60 -49.82 -23.55
C MET A 113 11.21 -49.09 -24.85
N GLU A 114 10.46 -47.98 -24.78
CA GLU A 114 9.91 -47.20 -25.92
C GLU A 114 10.34 -45.71 -25.91
N ASP A 115 10.06 -44.99 -27.01
CA ASP A 115 10.64 -43.69 -27.42
C ASP A 115 10.34 -42.45 -26.54
N GLU A 116 9.59 -42.58 -25.44
CA GLU A 116 9.32 -41.46 -24.50
C GLU A 116 9.96 -41.69 -23.12
N ARG A 117 11.28 -41.48 -23.02
CA ARG A 117 11.95 -41.46 -21.70
C ARG A 117 11.50 -40.25 -20.88
N PRO A 118 11.14 -40.42 -19.58
CA PRO A 118 10.75 -39.30 -18.72
C PRO A 118 11.84 -38.23 -18.59
N LEU A 119 13.12 -38.61 -18.54
CA LEU A 119 14.26 -37.71 -18.56
C LEU A 119 15.15 -38.03 -19.79
N PRO A 120 14.93 -37.38 -20.94
CA PRO A 120 15.49 -37.82 -22.22
C PRO A 120 17.01 -37.57 -22.36
N SER A 121 17.57 -36.64 -21.58
CA SER A 121 18.97 -36.20 -21.69
C SER A 121 19.86 -36.71 -20.55
N LEU A 122 19.40 -37.73 -19.84
CA LEU A 122 20.07 -38.26 -18.65
C LEU A 122 21.37 -39.00 -19.02
N LYS A 123 22.51 -38.45 -18.58
CA LYS A 123 23.86 -39.03 -18.76
C LYS A 123 24.28 -39.88 -17.56
N HIS A 124 23.81 -39.51 -16.37
CA HIS A 124 24.14 -40.19 -15.12
C HIS A 124 22.88 -40.45 -14.28
N LEU A 125 22.59 -41.73 -14.06
CA LEU A 125 21.48 -42.21 -13.23
C LEU A 125 22.02 -43.06 -12.07
N LEU A 126 21.59 -42.76 -10.85
CA LEU A 126 21.90 -43.58 -9.69
C LEU A 126 20.69 -43.64 -8.75
N VAL A 127 20.02 -44.79 -8.69
CA VAL A 127 18.95 -45.06 -7.72
C VAL A 127 19.49 -45.98 -6.65
N ARG A 128 19.43 -45.58 -5.38
CA ARG A 128 19.94 -46.37 -4.25
C ARG A 128 18.82 -46.75 -3.29
N PRO A 129 18.69 -48.04 -2.92
CA PRO A 129 17.77 -48.51 -1.89
C PRO A 129 18.33 -48.16 -0.51
N ALA A 130 18.37 -46.87 -0.16
CA ALA A 130 19.02 -46.39 1.06
C ALA A 130 18.33 -45.14 1.64
N PRO A 131 18.20 -45.03 2.97
CA PRO A 131 17.73 -43.81 3.61
C PRO A 131 18.76 -42.68 3.50
N PHE A 132 18.28 -41.44 3.46
CA PHE A 132 19.16 -40.28 3.50
C PHE A 132 19.90 -40.20 4.84
N THR A 133 21.24 -40.16 4.76
CA THR A 133 22.11 -39.81 5.87
C THR A 133 23.09 -38.71 5.41
N PRO A 134 23.59 -37.86 6.32
CA PRO A 134 24.64 -36.89 5.99
C PRO A 134 25.90 -37.48 5.35
N GLU A 135 26.11 -38.80 5.45
CA GLU A 135 27.25 -39.49 4.86
C GLU A 135 26.96 -40.05 3.46
N SER A 136 25.68 -40.22 3.10
CA SER A 136 25.24 -40.90 1.86
C SER A 136 25.70 -40.20 0.57
N CYS A 137 25.97 -38.89 0.63
CA CYS A 137 26.36 -38.04 -0.51
C CYS A 137 27.61 -37.18 -0.23
N LYS A 138 28.46 -37.60 0.72
CA LYS A 138 29.64 -36.82 1.15
C LYS A 138 30.57 -36.51 -0.03
N GLY A 139 30.85 -35.23 -0.26
CA GLY A 139 31.78 -34.75 -1.28
C GLY A 139 31.19 -34.56 -2.69
N GLN A 140 29.88 -34.71 -2.87
CA GLN A 140 29.19 -34.38 -4.13
C GLN A 140 28.32 -33.13 -3.96
N ASN A 141 28.36 -32.25 -4.96
CA ASN A 141 27.48 -31.09 -5.05
C ASN A 141 26.39 -31.33 -6.10
N TYR A 142 25.21 -30.74 -5.85
CA TYR A 142 24.05 -30.78 -6.75
C TYR A 142 23.51 -29.37 -6.93
N ASP A 143 22.81 -29.16 -8.05
CA ASP A 143 22.15 -27.89 -8.35
C ASP A 143 20.78 -27.83 -7.67
N ASP A 144 20.06 -28.95 -7.70
CA ASP A 144 18.76 -29.11 -7.04
C ASP A 144 18.76 -30.30 -6.08
N ILE A 145 18.21 -30.07 -4.88
CA ILE A 145 17.97 -31.10 -3.87
C ILE A 145 16.48 -31.11 -3.53
N LEU A 146 15.81 -32.22 -3.81
CA LEU A 146 14.36 -32.36 -3.67
C LEU A 146 14.02 -33.37 -2.57
N PHE A 147 13.20 -32.95 -1.61
CA PHE A 147 12.58 -33.83 -0.62
C PHE A 147 11.12 -34.09 -1.00
N CYS A 148 10.84 -35.32 -1.41
CA CYS A 148 9.53 -35.78 -1.85
C CYS A 148 8.80 -36.62 -0.78
N HIS A 149 7.47 -36.63 -0.88
CA HIS A 149 6.53 -37.47 -0.14
C HIS A 149 6.85 -37.73 1.34
N SER A 150 6.79 -36.65 2.13
CA SER A 150 6.97 -36.66 3.59
C SER A 150 8.34 -37.16 4.04
N LEU A 151 8.99 -36.40 4.93
CA LEU A 151 10.26 -36.77 5.59
C LEU A 151 10.15 -38.04 6.49
N CYS A 152 9.12 -38.88 6.27
CA CYS A 152 8.78 -40.15 6.92
C CYS A 152 9.88 -41.20 6.78
N GLY A 153 10.97 -41.01 7.48
CA GLY A 153 12.03 -42.01 7.57
C GLY A 153 13.24 -41.45 8.26
N MET A 154 13.44 -40.15 8.11
CA MET A 154 14.62 -39.43 8.51
C MET A 154 14.70 -39.23 10.02
N LYS A 155 15.80 -39.67 10.62
CA LYS A 155 16.15 -39.32 12.00
C LYS A 155 16.82 -37.94 11.98
N ARG A 156 16.33 -36.99 12.79
CA ARG A 156 16.88 -35.63 12.92
C ARG A 156 16.73 -34.76 11.64
N GLU A 157 15.49 -34.60 11.18
CA GLU A 157 15.08 -33.84 9.97
C GLU A 157 15.78 -32.49 9.82
N GLU A 158 15.77 -31.65 10.85
CA GLU A 158 16.42 -30.32 10.82
C GLU A 158 17.94 -30.40 10.56
N LYS A 159 18.63 -31.36 11.19
CA LYS A 159 20.07 -31.55 11.00
C LYS A 159 20.39 -32.03 9.59
N SER A 160 19.52 -32.85 9.02
CA SER A 160 19.63 -33.36 7.65
C SER A 160 19.38 -32.27 6.61
N ILE A 161 18.37 -31.41 6.80
CA ILE A 161 18.07 -30.27 5.91
C ILE A 161 19.21 -29.22 5.96
N ARG A 162 19.74 -28.93 7.16
CA ARG A 162 20.92 -28.04 7.27
C ARG A 162 22.15 -28.62 6.57
N HIS A 163 22.30 -29.94 6.58
CA HIS A 163 23.41 -30.59 5.89
C HIS A 163 23.26 -30.53 4.37
N THR A 164 22.05 -30.67 3.82
CA THR A 164 21.82 -30.56 2.37
C THR A 164 22.17 -29.17 1.82
N LEU A 165 22.04 -28.11 2.61
CA LEU A 165 22.51 -26.77 2.20
C LEU A 165 24.02 -26.75 1.92
N THR A 166 24.81 -27.62 2.55
CA THR A 166 26.26 -27.74 2.30
C THR A 166 26.60 -28.52 1.03
N MET A 167 25.62 -29.21 0.44
CA MET A 167 25.74 -30.00 -0.79
C MET A 167 25.30 -29.21 -2.03
N LEU A 168 24.89 -27.95 -1.89
CA LEU A 168 24.56 -27.09 -3.02
C LEU A 168 25.83 -26.62 -3.75
N SER A 169 25.75 -26.43 -5.07
CA SER A 169 26.86 -25.86 -5.85
C SER A 169 27.17 -24.42 -5.40
N LYS A 170 28.46 -24.09 -5.21
CA LYS A 170 28.96 -22.84 -4.58
C LYS A 170 28.94 -21.58 -5.45
N ASP A 171 28.33 -21.65 -6.63
CA ASP A 171 28.34 -20.59 -7.64
C ASP A 171 27.24 -19.53 -7.37
N PRO A 172 27.40 -18.23 -7.73
CA PRO A 172 26.53 -17.13 -7.32
C PRO A 172 25.06 -17.21 -7.78
N LEU A 173 24.70 -18.19 -8.60
CA LEU A 173 23.37 -18.38 -9.18
C LEU A 173 22.47 -19.34 -8.38
N GLY A 174 22.90 -19.78 -7.19
CA GLY A 174 22.04 -20.34 -6.15
C GLY A 174 21.47 -21.73 -6.44
N GLY A 175 22.15 -22.78 -5.97
CA GLY A 175 21.52 -24.10 -5.85
C GLY A 175 20.33 -24.05 -4.88
N MET A 176 19.39 -24.98 -5.04
CA MET A 176 18.11 -24.92 -4.34
C MET A 176 17.78 -26.21 -3.57
N VAL A 177 17.14 -26.04 -2.40
CA VAL A 177 16.53 -27.14 -1.64
C VAL A 177 15.02 -26.97 -1.65
N ILE A 178 14.30 -27.96 -2.16
CA ILE A 178 12.84 -27.97 -2.27
C ILE A 178 12.28 -29.01 -1.29
N ILE A 179 11.29 -28.63 -0.48
CA ILE A 179 10.63 -29.52 0.48
C ILE A 179 9.13 -29.52 0.21
N SER A 180 8.57 -30.68 -0.17
CA SER A 180 7.14 -30.83 -0.40
C SER A 180 6.45 -31.54 0.77
N HIS A 181 5.41 -30.91 1.32
CA HIS A 181 4.54 -31.49 2.34
C HIS A 181 3.09 -31.09 2.12
N ARG A 182 2.24 -32.02 1.64
CA ARG A 182 0.83 -32.14 2.02
C ARG A 182 0.19 -33.35 1.33
N GLY A 183 -0.71 -34.00 2.05
CA GLY A 183 -1.65 -34.97 1.52
C GLY A 183 -2.93 -34.88 2.31
N ALA A 184 -4.06 -34.74 1.63
CA ALA A 184 -5.39 -34.87 2.22
C ALA A 184 -5.85 -36.32 2.00
N ILE A 185 -6.45 -36.92 3.02
CA ILE A 185 -6.91 -38.31 2.97
C ILE A 185 -8.40 -38.29 3.23
N LYS A 186 -9.13 -39.16 2.54
CA LYS A 186 -10.58 -39.30 2.67
C LYS A 186 -10.94 -39.73 4.09
N ASP A 187 -11.97 -39.11 4.68
CA ASP A 187 -12.49 -39.49 6.01
C ASP A 187 -13.40 -40.72 5.89
N ASP A 188 -12.78 -41.86 5.62
CA ASP A 188 -13.40 -43.17 5.74
C ASP A 188 -12.52 -44.11 6.56
N ASP A 189 -13.15 -45.08 7.20
CA ASP A 189 -12.51 -45.97 8.17
C ASP A 189 -11.37 -46.79 7.56
N GLU A 190 -11.47 -47.16 6.28
CA GLU A 190 -10.49 -47.98 5.58
C GLU A 190 -9.24 -47.17 5.23
N ALA A 191 -9.44 -45.96 4.69
CA ALA A 191 -8.37 -45.00 4.44
C ALA A 191 -7.65 -44.58 5.72
N ILE A 192 -8.40 -44.30 6.80
CA ILE A 192 -7.81 -43.91 8.09
C ILE A 192 -7.02 -45.06 8.72
N ASP A 193 -7.47 -46.31 8.58
CA ASP A 193 -6.74 -47.45 9.11
C ASP A 193 -5.40 -47.67 8.41
N SER A 194 -5.39 -47.59 7.08
CA SER A 194 -4.16 -47.74 6.29
C SER A 194 -3.21 -46.56 6.55
N PHE A 195 -3.73 -45.33 6.60
CA PHE A 195 -2.97 -44.14 6.98
C PHE A 195 -2.38 -44.23 8.39
N ALA A 196 -3.16 -44.63 9.39
CA ALA A 196 -2.70 -44.72 10.78
C ALA A 196 -1.58 -45.76 10.93
N ARG A 197 -1.69 -46.92 10.25
CA ARG A 197 -0.64 -47.95 10.18
C ARG A 197 0.65 -47.40 9.56
N PHE A 198 0.52 -46.70 8.44
CA PHE A 198 1.62 -46.06 7.73
C PHE A 198 2.38 -45.04 8.61
N ILE A 199 1.65 -44.12 9.25
CA ILE A 199 2.24 -43.10 10.12
C ILE A 199 2.84 -43.70 11.40
N ALA A 200 2.20 -44.73 11.98
CA ALA A 200 2.70 -45.45 13.15
C ALA A 200 3.95 -46.30 12.85
N ARG A 201 4.12 -46.74 11.58
CA ARG A 201 5.18 -47.63 11.06
C ARG A 201 5.15 -49.06 11.57
N TYR A 202 3.97 -49.55 11.92
CA TYR A 202 3.80 -50.96 12.27
C TYR A 202 2.35 -51.39 12.06
N SER A 203 2.20 -52.68 11.82
CA SER A 203 0.92 -53.37 11.80
C SER A 203 0.85 -54.34 13.00
N LEU A 204 -0.33 -54.90 13.24
CA LEU A 204 -0.63 -55.70 14.43
C LEU A 204 -1.05 -57.10 14.02
N THR A 205 -0.70 -58.09 14.83
CA THR A 205 -0.85 -59.52 14.48
C THR A 205 -2.02 -60.22 15.17
N ASP A 206 -2.75 -59.57 16.08
CA ASP A 206 -3.80 -60.23 16.90
C ASP A 206 -5.21 -59.60 16.69
N GLY A 207 -6.14 -60.39 16.15
CA GLY A 207 -7.41 -59.93 15.56
C GLY A 207 -8.46 -59.34 16.52
N LYS A 208 -8.42 -59.65 17.83
CA LYS A 208 -9.37 -59.05 18.81
C LYS A 208 -8.88 -57.70 19.34
N LEU A 209 -7.60 -57.59 19.67
CA LEU A 209 -6.98 -56.32 20.11
C LEU A 209 -6.81 -55.33 18.94
N TYR A 210 -6.67 -55.85 17.71
CA TYR A 210 -6.58 -55.07 16.48
C TYR A 210 -7.75 -54.11 16.28
N LYS A 211 -9.00 -54.59 16.37
CA LYS A 211 -10.20 -53.76 16.14
C LYS A 211 -10.37 -52.66 17.18
N ILE A 212 -10.06 -52.94 18.45
CA ILE A 212 -10.10 -51.95 19.53
C ILE A 212 -9.05 -50.85 19.30
N ARG A 213 -7.87 -51.22 18.82
CA ARG A 213 -6.80 -50.25 18.51
C ARG A 213 -7.09 -49.45 17.24
N GLN A 214 -7.62 -50.07 16.20
CA GLN A 214 -8.09 -49.37 15.00
C GLN A 214 -9.15 -48.33 15.36
N ALA A 215 -10.14 -48.67 16.20
CA ALA A 215 -11.12 -47.70 16.68
C ALA A 215 -10.46 -46.51 17.40
N LYS A 216 -9.49 -46.77 18.30
CA LYS A 216 -8.72 -45.70 18.97
C LYS A 216 -7.84 -44.89 18.01
N TRP A 217 -7.21 -45.52 17.04
CA TRP A 217 -6.43 -44.84 16.01
C TRP A 217 -7.31 -43.98 15.10
N ARG A 218 -8.48 -44.46 14.71
CA ARG A 218 -9.49 -43.67 14.00
C ARG A 218 -9.95 -42.49 14.84
N THR A 219 -10.24 -42.69 16.13
CA THR A 219 -10.57 -41.60 17.05
C THR A 219 -9.42 -40.60 17.16
N ILE A 220 -8.16 -41.02 17.35
CA ILE A 220 -7.00 -40.12 17.40
C ILE A 220 -6.82 -39.37 16.08
N CYS A 221 -6.93 -40.06 14.94
CA CYS A 221 -6.83 -39.45 13.62
C CYS A 221 -7.95 -38.44 13.40
N ARG A 222 -9.20 -38.75 13.76
CA ARG A 222 -10.36 -37.84 13.65
C ARG A 222 -10.35 -36.71 14.67
N GLU A 223 -9.87 -36.93 15.88
CA GLU A 223 -9.70 -35.89 16.89
C GLU A 223 -8.57 -34.93 16.50
N LEU A 224 -7.47 -35.45 15.93
CA LEU A 224 -6.37 -34.61 15.45
C LEU A 224 -6.65 -33.98 14.08
N ALA A 225 -7.49 -34.60 13.25
CA ALA A 225 -8.05 -34.01 12.04
C ALA A 225 -9.12 -32.96 12.36
N GLY A 226 -9.92 -33.21 13.41
CA GLY A 226 -10.98 -32.35 13.94
C GLY A 226 -10.53 -31.40 15.06
N ARG A 227 -9.21 -31.22 15.28
CA ARG A 227 -8.70 -30.05 16.01
C ARG A 227 -8.76 -28.83 15.08
N ASP A 228 -9.98 -28.47 14.70
CA ASP A 228 -10.33 -27.18 14.14
C ASP A 228 -10.39 -26.13 15.25
N ALA A 229 -9.20 -25.79 15.74
CA ALA A 229 -8.92 -24.44 16.16
C ALA A 229 -7.53 -24.11 15.62
N LEU A 230 -7.47 -23.66 14.37
CA LEU A 230 -6.34 -22.81 14.00
C LEU A 230 -6.41 -21.57 14.88
N ASP A 231 -5.37 -21.44 15.67
CA ASP A 231 -5.11 -20.35 16.58
C ASP A 231 -4.18 -19.37 15.85
N ILE A 232 -4.45 -18.07 15.98
CA ILE A 232 -3.63 -16.96 15.48
C ILE A 232 -2.15 -17.13 15.85
N SER A 233 -1.82 -17.90 16.90
CA SER A 233 -0.45 -18.28 17.26
C SER A 233 0.37 -18.92 16.13
N GLN A 234 -0.28 -19.61 15.19
CA GLN A 234 0.39 -20.14 13.99
C GLN A 234 0.81 -19.02 13.04
N VAL A 235 -0.06 -18.02 12.82
CA VAL A 235 0.25 -16.83 12.02
C VAL A 235 1.37 -16.02 12.70
N GLN A 236 1.30 -15.85 14.03
CA GLN A 236 2.36 -15.20 14.80
C GLN A 236 3.71 -15.90 14.63
N SER A 237 3.72 -17.23 14.58
CA SER A 237 4.95 -18.02 14.39
C SER A 237 5.53 -17.83 12.99
N CYS A 238 4.69 -17.77 11.95
CA CYS A 238 5.13 -17.45 10.58
C CYS A 238 5.76 -16.06 10.49
N VAL A 239 5.13 -15.06 11.12
CA VAL A 239 5.67 -13.68 11.18
C VAL A 239 7.01 -13.65 11.91
N ARG A 240 7.12 -14.27 13.08
CA ARG A 240 8.39 -14.32 13.83
C ARG A 240 9.49 -15.05 13.07
N LEU A 241 9.16 -16.12 12.36
CA LEU A 241 10.09 -16.86 11.51
C LEU A 241 10.59 -15.97 10.36
N ALA A 242 9.69 -15.26 9.67
CA ALA A 242 10.05 -14.32 8.61
C ALA A 242 10.95 -13.19 9.13
N LEU A 243 10.63 -12.63 10.30
CA LEU A 243 11.42 -11.59 10.96
C LEU A 243 12.82 -12.07 11.36
N ALA A 244 12.94 -13.31 11.81
CA ALA A 244 14.21 -13.92 12.20
C ALA A 244 15.10 -14.23 10.99
N ASN A 245 14.50 -14.67 9.88
CA ASN A 245 15.22 -15.13 8.68
C ASN A 245 15.28 -14.07 7.56
N LYS A 246 14.71 -12.88 7.76
CA LYS A 246 14.61 -11.79 6.76
C LYS A 246 13.96 -12.26 5.46
N THR A 247 12.90 -13.06 5.57
CA THR A 247 12.17 -13.62 4.43
C THR A 247 10.86 -12.86 4.23
N SER A 248 10.42 -12.67 2.99
CA SER A 248 9.12 -12.08 2.69
C SER A 248 7.99 -13.07 2.93
N LEU A 249 6.81 -12.55 3.27
CA LEU A 249 5.56 -13.25 3.45
C LEU A 249 4.53 -12.83 2.40
N ALA A 250 3.79 -13.80 1.88
CA ALA A 250 2.57 -13.58 1.12
C ALA A 250 1.40 -14.14 1.94
N ILE A 251 0.27 -13.43 1.99
CA ILE A 251 -0.92 -13.88 2.72
C ILE A 251 -1.97 -14.30 1.69
N LEU A 252 -2.39 -15.57 1.75
CA LEU A 252 -3.35 -16.16 0.83
C LEU A 252 -4.72 -16.24 1.51
N GLY A 253 -5.63 -15.35 1.16
CA GLY A 253 -7.06 -15.47 1.50
C GLY A 253 -7.76 -16.43 0.53
N GLY A 254 -8.57 -15.87 -0.38
CA GLY A 254 -9.25 -16.63 -1.43
C GLY A 254 -8.43 -16.90 -2.70
N GLY A 255 -7.15 -16.48 -2.76
CA GLY A 255 -6.26 -16.80 -3.89
C GLY A 255 -6.54 -16.08 -5.22
N HIS A 256 -7.25 -14.95 -5.22
CA HIS A 256 -7.62 -14.19 -6.42
C HIS A 256 -6.66 -13.08 -6.83
N SER A 257 -5.49 -12.97 -6.18
CA SER A 257 -4.55 -11.87 -6.39
C SER A 257 -3.26 -12.34 -7.04
N ASP A 258 -2.73 -11.51 -7.95
CA ASP A 258 -1.39 -11.64 -8.52
C ASP A 258 -0.27 -11.54 -7.45
N HIS A 259 -0.61 -11.16 -6.21
CA HIS A 259 0.32 -11.05 -5.07
C HIS A 259 0.63 -12.37 -4.35
N CYS A 260 -0.05 -13.46 -4.72
CA CYS A 260 -0.14 -14.66 -3.89
C CYS A 260 1.06 -15.62 -4.01
N LEU A 261 1.78 -15.63 -5.13
CA LEU A 261 2.83 -16.62 -5.40
C LEU A 261 4.03 -15.95 -6.08
N TRP A 262 5.16 -15.85 -5.38
CA TRP A 262 6.40 -15.21 -5.86
C TRP A 262 7.65 -15.97 -5.38
N PRO A 263 8.75 -15.95 -6.14
CA PRO A 263 10.02 -16.53 -5.72
C PRO A 263 10.53 -15.90 -4.41
N ASN A 264 11.12 -16.72 -3.53
CA ASN A 264 11.68 -16.29 -2.24
C ASN A 264 10.66 -15.71 -1.23
N VAL A 265 9.38 -16.08 -1.37
CA VAL A 265 8.31 -15.67 -0.45
C VAL A 265 7.72 -16.89 0.25
N VAL A 266 7.49 -16.78 1.56
CA VAL A 266 6.77 -17.79 2.34
C VAL A 266 5.29 -17.42 2.35
N SER A 267 4.46 -18.24 1.72
CA SER A 267 3.02 -18.01 1.68
C SER A 267 2.32 -18.58 2.92
N VAL A 268 1.48 -17.76 3.56
CA VAL A 268 0.62 -18.12 4.68
C VAL A 268 -0.80 -18.30 4.16
N GLU A 269 -1.27 -19.54 4.13
CA GLU A 269 -2.61 -19.89 3.69
C GLU A 269 -3.64 -19.67 4.79
N MET A 270 -4.59 -18.78 4.54
CA MET A 270 -5.63 -18.38 5.48
C MET A 270 -6.94 -19.15 5.26
N GLY A 271 -7.02 -20.06 4.28
CA GLY A 271 -8.27 -20.76 3.92
C GLY A 271 -8.92 -21.57 5.04
N ALA A 272 -8.19 -21.83 6.13
CA ALA A 272 -8.75 -22.49 7.31
C ALA A 272 -9.35 -21.52 8.37
N PHE A 273 -9.30 -20.21 8.11
CA PHE A 273 -9.99 -19.15 8.83
C PHE A 273 -11.28 -18.79 8.09
N ASP A 274 -12.21 -19.73 7.92
CA ASP A 274 -13.34 -19.62 7.00
C ASP A 274 -14.71 -19.39 7.67
N LYS A 275 -14.73 -19.16 9.00
CA LYS A 275 -15.99 -19.03 9.73
C LYS A 275 -16.58 -17.63 9.67
N VAL A 276 -17.92 -17.58 9.71
CA VAL A 276 -18.71 -16.35 9.84
C VAL A 276 -19.67 -16.50 11.00
N TYR A 277 -19.70 -15.51 11.87
CA TYR A 277 -20.57 -15.43 13.04
C TYR A 277 -21.52 -14.25 12.90
N VAL A 278 -22.76 -14.45 13.31
CA VAL A 278 -23.77 -13.40 13.37
C VAL A 278 -24.06 -13.13 14.84
N VAL A 279 -23.70 -11.94 15.33
CA VAL A 279 -23.83 -11.54 16.73
C VAL A 279 -25.00 -10.58 16.86
N ASN A 280 -26.05 -11.00 17.56
CA ASN A 280 -27.20 -10.18 17.89
C ASN A 280 -26.96 -9.46 19.22
N THR A 281 -27.07 -8.12 19.25
CA THR A 281 -27.00 -7.38 20.52
C THR A 281 -28.35 -7.44 21.26
N PRO A 282 -28.37 -7.65 22.60
CA PRO A 282 -29.64 -7.85 23.32
C PRO A 282 -30.49 -6.59 23.59
N GLN A 283 -30.22 -5.42 22.98
CA GLN A 283 -30.97 -4.20 23.27
C GLN A 283 -31.27 -3.40 22.00
N ASN A 284 -32.58 -3.19 21.77
CA ASN A 284 -33.27 -2.55 20.63
C ASN A 284 -33.43 -3.40 19.36
N ALA A 285 -34.69 -3.78 19.13
CA ALA A 285 -35.17 -4.42 17.92
C ALA A 285 -34.97 -3.49 16.70
N ASP A 286 -34.40 -4.08 15.64
CA ASP A 286 -34.39 -3.70 14.21
C ASP A 286 -33.10 -3.19 13.54
N THR A 287 -31.97 -2.90 14.22
CA THR A 287 -30.78 -2.39 13.47
C THR A 287 -29.38 -2.91 13.82
N ASP A 288 -29.12 -3.52 14.98
CA ASP A 288 -27.72 -3.70 15.43
C ASP A 288 -27.28 -5.18 15.45
N CYS A 289 -27.26 -5.79 14.27
CA CYS A 289 -26.72 -7.14 14.09
C CYS A 289 -25.31 -7.06 13.47
N TRP A 290 -24.32 -7.66 14.12
CA TRP A 290 -22.94 -7.68 13.65
C TRP A 290 -22.64 -8.99 12.91
N VAL A 291 -21.92 -8.89 11.79
CA VAL A 291 -21.32 -10.03 11.11
C VAL A 291 -19.83 -10.01 11.43
N VAL A 292 -19.33 -11.07 12.04
CA VAL A 292 -17.91 -11.27 12.30
C VAL A 292 -17.41 -12.35 11.37
N ALA A 293 -16.51 -12.02 10.46
CA ALA A 293 -16.00 -12.95 9.45
C ALA A 293 -14.49 -13.13 9.58
N GLU A 294 -14.05 -14.38 9.45
CA GLU A 294 -12.64 -14.73 9.48
C GLU A 294 -11.95 -14.44 8.12
N ALA A 295 -10.63 -14.20 8.16
CA ALA A 295 -9.86 -13.71 7.00
C ALA A 295 -9.79 -14.66 5.78
N GLY A 296 -10.05 -15.95 5.99
CA GLY A 296 -10.12 -16.98 4.94
C GLY A 296 -11.50 -17.17 4.34
N CYS A 297 -12.54 -16.51 4.86
CA CYS A 297 -13.90 -16.67 4.36
C CYS A 297 -14.00 -16.22 2.89
N SER A 298 -14.15 -17.19 1.98
CA SER A 298 -14.30 -16.99 0.54
C SER A 298 -15.68 -17.47 0.10
N ARG A 299 -16.64 -16.57 -0.11
CA ARG A 299 -17.93 -16.94 -0.69
C ARG A 299 -18.41 -15.99 -1.79
N PRO A 300 -18.55 -16.49 -3.03
CA PRO A 300 -17.94 -17.69 -3.59
C PRO A 300 -16.60 -17.29 -4.23
N SER A 301 -15.51 -17.88 -3.73
CA SER A 301 -14.12 -17.73 -4.16
C SER A 301 -13.34 -16.47 -3.72
N VAL A 302 -13.94 -15.27 -3.69
CA VAL A 302 -13.19 -14.05 -3.31
C VAL A 302 -13.05 -13.91 -1.78
N GLY A 303 -11.81 -13.91 -1.27
CA GLY A 303 -11.50 -13.80 0.17
C GLY A 303 -11.08 -12.40 0.64
N ALA A 304 -10.49 -12.31 1.85
CA ALA A 304 -10.29 -11.03 2.55
C ALA A 304 -9.40 -9.98 1.84
N GLY A 305 -8.63 -10.34 0.82
CA GLY A 305 -7.90 -9.36 0.02
C GLY A 305 -8.80 -8.33 -0.66
N PHE A 306 -10.07 -8.67 -0.91
CA PHE A 306 -11.04 -7.81 -1.59
C PHE A 306 -11.55 -6.66 -0.71
N TRP A 307 -12.12 -6.97 0.45
CA TRP A 307 -12.67 -5.93 1.34
C TRP A 307 -11.61 -5.07 2.04
N LEU A 308 -10.35 -5.53 2.11
CA LEU A 308 -9.24 -4.79 2.72
C LEU A 308 -8.72 -3.68 1.80
N GLN A 309 -9.00 -3.79 0.50
CA GLN A 309 -8.51 -2.87 -0.53
C GLN A 309 -9.63 -2.02 -1.13
N GLY A 310 -10.81 -1.99 -0.50
CA GLY A 310 -11.99 -1.30 -0.97
C GLY A 310 -13.20 -2.24 -0.98
N GLY A 311 -13.25 -3.13 -1.97
CA GLY A 311 -14.36 -4.06 -2.17
C GLY A 311 -15.53 -3.40 -2.89
N ILE A 312 -15.39 -3.24 -4.21
CA ILE A 312 -16.40 -2.64 -5.09
C ILE A 312 -17.39 -3.74 -5.53
N GLY A 313 -18.66 -3.58 -5.18
CA GLY A 313 -19.73 -4.50 -5.59
C GLY A 313 -21.06 -3.77 -5.78
N HIS A 314 -22.14 -4.54 -6.01
CA HIS A 314 -23.49 -4.00 -6.33
C HIS A 314 -24.05 -3.04 -5.28
N LEU A 315 -23.64 -3.21 -4.02
CA LEU A 315 -24.08 -2.40 -2.89
C LEU A 315 -23.25 -1.13 -2.69
N ALA A 316 -22.12 -0.99 -3.37
CA ALA A 316 -21.15 0.08 -3.11
C ALA A 316 -21.76 1.47 -3.24
N ARG A 317 -22.57 1.68 -4.28
CA ARG A 317 -23.23 2.96 -4.53
C ARG A 317 -24.26 3.35 -3.45
N HIS A 318 -24.87 2.39 -2.77
CA HIS A 318 -25.87 2.65 -1.73
C HIS A 318 -25.28 2.74 -0.33
N TYR A 319 -24.27 1.93 -0.02
CA TYR A 319 -23.77 1.76 1.35
C TYR A 319 -22.27 2.05 1.52
N GLY A 320 -21.58 2.44 0.46
CA GLY A 320 -20.12 2.62 0.48
C GLY A 320 -19.40 1.31 0.15
N LEU A 321 -18.08 1.38 0.06
CA LEU A 321 -17.22 0.24 -0.23
C LEU A 321 -17.28 -0.78 0.93
N ALA A 322 -16.91 -2.04 0.67
CA ALA A 322 -16.88 -3.06 1.72
C ALA A 322 -15.97 -2.64 2.91
N CYS A 323 -14.86 -1.95 2.64
CA CYS A 323 -13.98 -1.41 3.68
C CYS A 323 -14.65 -0.36 4.58
N ASP A 324 -15.64 0.38 4.05
CA ASP A 324 -16.34 1.44 4.79
C ASP A 324 -17.26 0.84 5.88
N ALA A 325 -17.62 -0.44 5.75
CA ALA A 325 -18.46 -1.17 6.70
C ALA A 325 -17.67 -1.87 7.81
N ILE A 326 -16.33 -1.87 7.77
CA ILE A 326 -15.47 -2.53 8.76
C ILE A 326 -15.37 -1.64 10.00
N VAL A 327 -15.81 -2.13 11.15
CA VAL A 327 -15.78 -1.39 12.42
C VAL A 327 -14.67 -1.84 13.37
N GLY A 328 -14.09 -3.01 13.13
CA GLY A 328 -13.04 -3.57 13.95
C GLY A 328 -12.39 -4.82 13.34
N ALA A 329 -11.15 -5.08 13.74
CA ALA A 329 -10.35 -6.19 13.24
C ALA A 329 -9.39 -6.75 14.29
N VAL A 330 -9.08 -8.04 14.17
CA VAL A 330 -8.00 -8.71 14.90
C VAL A 330 -6.87 -9.05 13.92
N MET A 331 -5.66 -8.55 14.19
CA MET A 331 -4.52 -8.60 13.26
C MET A 331 -3.25 -9.09 13.96
N VAL A 332 -2.26 -9.54 13.18
CA VAL A 332 -0.89 -9.82 13.67
C VAL A 332 0.05 -8.75 13.12
N ASP A 333 0.79 -8.06 13.99
CA ASP A 333 1.70 -7.00 13.58
C ASP A 333 2.99 -7.56 12.93
N ALA A 334 3.54 -6.82 11.96
CA ALA A 334 4.74 -7.22 11.24
C ALA A 334 6.05 -6.75 11.91
N ILE A 335 6.01 -6.13 13.09
CA ILE A 335 7.19 -5.69 13.86
C ILE A 335 7.68 -6.83 14.77
N SER A 336 6.74 -7.50 15.44
CA SER A 336 6.98 -8.43 16.53
C SER A 336 6.16 -9.73 16.44
N GLY A 337 5.12 -9.75 15.60
CA GLY A 337 4.17 -10.87 15.52
C GLY A 337 3.25 -10.96 16.74
N GLN A 338 2.95 -9.85 17.41
CA GLN A 338 1.90 -9.76 18.43
C GLN A 338 0.53 -9.60 17.79
N VAL A 339 -0.51 -9.96 18.55
CA VAL A 339 -1.90 -9.77 18.13
C VAL A 339 -2.35 -8.37 18.52
N LEU A 340 -2.98 -7.66 17.59
CA LEU A 340 -3.58 -6.35 17.78
C LEU A 340 -5.09 -6.45 17.55
N CYS A 341 -5.87 -5.81 18.43
CA CYS A 341 -7.29 -5.56 18.22
C CYS A 341 -7.48 -4.08 17.91
N ILE A 342 -8.09 -3.78 16.76
CA ILE A 342 -8.31 -2.41 16.27
C ILE A 342 -9.82 -2.20 16.15
N GLY A 343 -10.31 -1.05 16.60
CA GLY A 343 -11.74 -0.71 16.50
C GLY A 343 -12.63 -1.50 17.47
N HIS A 344 -13.90 -1.68 17.10
CA HIS A 344 -14.89 -2.37 17.91
C HIS A 344 -14.97 -3.85 17.53
N VAL A 345 -14.50 -4.73 18.43
CA VAL A 345 -14.52 -6.19 18.24
C VAL A 345 -15.40 -6.80 19.35
N PRO A 346 -16.51 -7.52 19.05
CA PRO A 346 -17.51 -7.93 20.06
C PRO A 346 -17.05 -9.06 21.01
N GLU A 347 -17.02 -8.82 22.33
CA GLU A 347 -16.37 -9.66 23.38
C GLU A 347 -16.72 -11.17 23.43
N HIS A 348 -17.80 -11.64 22.81
CA HIS A 348 -18.22 -13.04 22.90
C HIS A 348 -17.51 -13.92 21.83
N ASN A 349 -16.66 -14.85 22.29
CA ASN A 349 -15.88 -15.84 21.51
C ASN A 349 -14.71 -15.30 20.65
N ILE A 350 -14.05 -14.20 21.03
CA ILE A 350 -12.89 -13.63 20.30
C ILE A 350 -11.52 -14.19 20.73
N ASP A 351 -11.45 -15.39 21.30
CA ASP A 351 -10.14 -15.94 21.65
C ASP A 351 -9.38 -16.38 20.39
N HIS A 352 -8.41 -15.53 20.01
CA HIS A 352 -7.25 -15.88 19.17
C HIS A 352 -7.52 -16.17 17.68
N ARG A 353 -8.36 -15.38 17.00
CA ARG A 353 -8.65 -15.52 15.56
C ARG A 353 -8.53 -14.21 14.80
N MET A 354 -8.12 -14.23 13.52
CA MET A 354 -8.16 -13.04 12.65
C MET A 354 -9.60 -12.83 12.15
N LEU A 355 -10.22 -11.73 12.59
CA LEU A 355 -11.64 -11.45 12.42
C LEU A 355 -11.85 -10.03 11.88
N PHE A 356 -12.93 -9.83 11.14
CA PHE A 356 -13.46 -8.52 10.72
C PHE A 356 -14.93 -8.42 11.13
N ALA A 357 -15.30 -7.33 11.80
CA ALA A 357 -16.68 -7.08 12.21
C ALA A 357 -17.34 -6.01 11.32
N THR A 358 -18.56 -6.27 10.85
CA THR A 358 -19.36 -5.38 9.99
C THR A 358 -20.83 -5.35 10.42
N ASN A 359 -21.58 -4.29 10.09
CA ASN A 359 -23.03 -4.24 10.32
C ASN A 359 -23.81 -5.03 9.26
N MET A 360 -24.88 -5.73 9.67
CA MET A 360 -25.78 -6.44 8.77
C MET A 360 -26.89 -5.52 8.23
N MET A 361 -27.20 -5.65 6.95
CA MET A 361 -28.32 -4.96 6.30
C MET A 361 -29.19 -5.98 5.54
N ARG A 362 -30.50 -5.99 5.79
CA ARG A 362 -31.46 -6.81 5.02
C ARG A 362 -31.74 -6.14 3.68
N ASN A 363 -31.56 -6.85 2.58
CA ASN A 363 -31.68 -6.30 1.24
C ASN A 363 -32.63 -7.15 0.38
N TYR A 364 -33.61 -6.50 -0.25
CA TYR A 364 -34.39 -7.07 -1.34
C TYR A 364 -33.81 -6.61 -2.67
N LEU A 365 -33.48 -7.56 -3.56
CA LEU A 365 -32.79 -7.31 -4.82
C LEU A 365 -33.68 -7.70 -6.02
N ARG A 366 -33.53 -6.94 -7.11
CA ARG A 366 -34.30 -7.12 -8.35
C ARG A 366 -33.36 -7.04 -9.55
N ASN A 367 -33.28 -8.08 -10.36
CA ASN A 367 -32.39 -8.13 -11.52
C ASN A 367 -33.13 -7.77 -12.82
N TYR A 368 -32.45 -7.08 -13.73
CA TYR A 368 -32.88 -6.84 -15.11
C TYR A 368 -31.72 -7.12 -16.05
N GLY A 369 -31.88 -8.04 -17.01
CA GLY A 369 -30.93 -8.26 -18.10
C GLY A 369 -31.64 -8.15 -19.45
N GLN A 370 -31.23 -7.20 -20.29
CA GLN A 370 -31.59 -7.21 -21.71
C GLN A 370 -30.30 -7.26 -22.55
N PRO A 371 -30.17 -8.20 -23.50
CA PRO A 371 -29.21 -8.05 -24.58
C PRO A 371 -29.72 -6.92 -25.47
N ASN A 372 -29.01 -5.78 -25.49
CA ASN A 372 -29.33 -4.71 -26.42
C ASN A 372 -28.66 -5.01 -27.77
N ASP A 373 -29.47 -5.29 -28.80
CA ASP A 373 -29.05 -5.32 -30.21
C ASP A 373 -28.89 -3.89 -30.81
N HIS A 374 -28.72 -2.86 -29.98
CA HIS A 374 -28.62 -1.45 -30.38
C HIS A 374 -27.19 -0.90 -30.25
N ASN A 375 -26.91 0.21 -30.96
CA ASN A 375 -25.59 0.83 -31.08
C ASN A 375 -24.84 0.89 -29.74
N ALA A 376 -23.71 0.19 -29.65
CA ALA A 376 -22.97 0.09 -28.41
C ALA A 376 -22.34 1.42 -27.96
N GLU A 377 -22.05 2.34 -28.89
CA GLU A 377 -21.64 3.71 -28.56
C GLU A 377 -22.72 4.43 -27.76
N GLU A 378 -23.98 4.29 -28.19
CA GLU A 378 -25.12 4.91 -27.52
C GLU A 378 -25.35 4.29 -26.14
N THR A 379 -25.22 2.97 -26.02
CA THR A 379 -25.34 2.26 -24.74
C THR A 379 -24.27 2.73 -23.74
N LEU A 380 -23.00 2.82 -24.16
CA LEU A 380 -21.91 3.32 -23.30
C LEU A 380 -22.07 4.81 -22.97
N ALA A 381 -22.53 5.62 -23.92
CA ALA A 381 -22.78 7.04 -23.68
C ALA A 381 -23.97 7.28 -22.73
N ASN A 382 -25.01 6.46 -22.81
CA ASN A 382 -26.16 6.51 -21.89
C ASN A 382 -25.73 6.08 -20.48
N ALA A 383 -24.91 5.03 -20.35
CA ALA A 383 -24.35 4.61 -19.06
C ALA A 383 -23.60 5.74 -18.33
N SER A 384 -22.83 6.53 -19.09
CA SER A 384 -22.13 7.70 -18.56
C SER A 384 -23.07 8.84 -18.12
N ARG A 385 -24.26 8.96 -18.74
CA ARG A 385 -25.25 10.01 -18.43
C ARG A 385 -26.19 9.60 -17.29
N ASP A 386 -26.48 8.32 -17.17
CA ASP A 386 -27.37 7.74 -16.18
C ASP A 386 -26.71 7.50 -14.80
N VAL A 387 -25.50 8.02 -14.57
CA VAL A 387 -24.82 8.02 -13.26
C VAL A 387 -25.65 8.76 -12.19
N SER A 388 -26.57 9.64 -12.61
CA SER A 388 -27.54 10.32 -11.76
C SER A 388 -28.78 9.48 -11.37
N SER A 389 -29.00 8.32 -12.02
CA SER A 389 -30.21 7.51 -11.82
C SER A 389 -30.30 6.93 -10.39
N GLN A 390 -31.52 6.67 -9.93
CA GLN A 390 -31.73 6.01 -8.63
C GLN A 390 -31.24 4.55 -8.61
N TYR A 391 -31.10 3.91 -9.77
CA TYR A 391 -30.80 2.49 -9.93
C TYR A 391 -29.31 2.27 -10.25
N PRO A 392 -28.54 1.49 -9.46
CA PRO A 392 -27.22 1.04 -9.89
C PRO A 392 -27.33 0.15 -11.13
N HIS A 393 -26.48 0.43 -12.12
CA HIS A 393 -26.29 -0.39 -13.32
C HIS A 393 -24.87 -1.00 -13.32
N GLY A 394 -24.75 -2.25 -13.73
CA GLY A 394 -23.51 -2.90 -14.13
C GLY A 394 -23.60 -3.21 -15.62
N ILE A 395 -22.53 -2.96 -16.37
CA ILE A 395 -22.50 -3.21 -17.83
C ILE A 395 -21.34 -4.11 -18.16
N SER A 396 -21.63 -5.24 -18.82
CA SER A 396 -20.62 -6.15 -19.35
C SER A 396 -20.68 -6.18 -20.87
N SER A 397 -19.54 -6.30 -21.53
CA SER A 397 -19.48 -6.41 -23.00
C SER A 397 -18.91 -7.76 -23.42
N ASP A 398 -19.43 -8.34 -24.49
CA ASP A 398 -18.87 -9.54 -25.13
C ASP A 398 -18.78 -9.35 -26.66
N TYR A 399 -17.93 -10.13 -27.33
CA TYR A 399 -17.75 -10.12 -28.78
C TYR A 399 -17.99 -11.51 -29.37
N GLU A 400 -19.23 -11.75 -29.81
CA GLU A 400 -19.66 -13.04 -30.36
C GLU A 400 -20.15 -12.86 -31.81
N GLY A 401 -19.72 -13.72 -32.72
CA GLY A 401 -20.22 -13.73 -34.11
C GLY A 401 -19.88 -12.48 -34.96
N GLY A 402 -18.85 -11.71 -34.57
CA GLY A 402 -18.42 -10.51 -35.31
C GLY A 402 -19.17 -9.22 -34.95
N GLN A 403 -19.98 -9.23 -33.89
CA GLN A 403 -20.66 -8.05 -33.35
C GLN A 403 -20.41 -7.93 -31.84
N MET A 404 -20.23 -6.69 -31.37
CA MET A 404 -20.12 -6.42 -29.94
C MET A 404 -21.52 -6.40 -29.31
N ARG A 405 -21.71 -7.18 -28.25
CA ARG A 405 -22.94 -7.21 -27.45
C ARG A 405 -22.68 -6.57 -26.09
N CYS A 406 -23.53 -5.63 -25.69
CA CYS A 406 -23.50 -5.05 -24.35
C CYS A 406 -24.68 -5.61 -23.55
N GLY A 407 -24.37 -6.32 -22.46
CA GLY A 407 -25.34 -6.71 -21.45
C GLY A 407 -25.40 -5.65 -20.36
N MET A 408 -26.58 -5.09 -20.11
CA MET A 408 -26.82 -4.20 -18.98
C MET A 408 -27.56 -4.97 -17.89
N THR A 409 -27.07 -4.85 -16.67
CA THR A 409 -27.64 -5.45 -15.48
C THR A 409 -28.00 -4.37 -14.47
N THR A 410 -29.26 -4.30 -14.08
CA THR A 410 -29.73 -3.24 -13.15
C THR A 410 -30.24 -3.86 -11.87
N PHE A 411 -29.94 -3.22 -10.74
CA PHE A 411 -30.41 -3.68 -9.43
C PHE A 411 -31.09 -2.57 -8.64
N LEU A 412 -32.04 -2.93 -7.80
CA LEU A 412 -32.61 -2.05 -6.77
C LEU A 412 -32.51 -2.76 -5.43
N CYS A 413 -31.99 -2.05 -4.42
CA CYS A 413 -31.92 -2.53 -3.05
C CYS A 413 -32.93 -1.76 -2.18
N SER A 414 -33.80 -2.46 -1.46
CA SER A 414 -34.74 -1.86 -0.51
C SER A 414 -34.77 -2.62 0.82
N LEU A 415 -34.96 -1.90 1.92
CA LEU A 415 -35.19 -2.45 3.27
C LEU A 415 -36.67 -2.79 3.53
N LYS A 416 -37.58 -2.14 2.81
CA LYS A 416 -39.03 -2.38 2.83
C LYS A 416 -39.40 -3.09 1.53
N GLY A 417 -40.19 -4.18 1.59
CA GLY A 417 -40.58 -4.94 0.40
C GLY A 417 -41.03 -4.02 -0.75
N VAL A 418 -40.57 -4.30 -1.97
CA VAL A 418 -40.78 -3.42 -3.13
C VAL A 418 -42.19 -3.64 -3.69
N SER A 419 -42.99 -2.57 -3.83
CA SER A 419 -44.30 -2.63 -4.49
C SER A 419 -44.17 -2.76 -6.01
N HIS A 420 -45.04 -3.56 -6.64
CA HIS A 420 -45.11 -3.72 -8.10
C HIS A 420 -45.39 -2.38 -8.79
N ASP A 421 -44.39 -1.85 -9.50
CA ASP A 421 -44.59 -0.75 -10.45
C ASP A 421 -44.70 -1.34 -11.86
N SER A 422 -45.92 -1.34 -12.41
CA SER A 422 -46.26 -1.89 -13.73
C SER A 422 -45.98 -0.92 -14.89
N SER A 423 -45.44 0.26 -14.61
CA SER A 423 -45.31 1.36 -15.59
C SER A 423 -44.18 1.22 -16.62
N LYS A 424 -43.29 0.22 -16.51
CA LYS A 424 -42.10 0.08 -17.39
C LYS A 424 -42.01 -1.17 -18.26
N GLY A 425 -43.04 -2.02 -18.35
CA GLY A 425 -43.11 -3.11 -19.35
C GLY A 425 -41.98 -4.16 -19.31
N LEU A 426 -41.18 -4.21 -18.25
CA LEU A 426 -40.10 -5.18 -18.05
C LEU A 426 -40.59 -6.31 -17.13
N LEU A 427 -40.19 -7.56 -17.40
CA LEU A 427 -40.47 -8.73 -16.54
C LEU A 427 -39.63 -8.65 -15.26
N LEU A 428 -40.26 -8.91 -14.12
CA LEU A 428 -39.75 -8.52 -12.80
C LEU A 428 -39.61 -9.76 -11.93
N GLU A 429 -38.40 -10.02 -11.44
CA GLU A 429 -38.15 -11.14 -10.53
C GLU A 429 -37.42 -10.65 -9.27
N THR A 430 -38.00 -10.94 -8.11
CA THR A 430 -37.40 -10.68 -6.80
C THR A 430 -36.48 -11.83 -6.45
N VAL A 431 -35.27 -11.52 -6.00
CA VAL A 431 -34.28 -12.52 -5.60
C VAL A 431 -33.62 -12.14 -4.27
N ASP A 432 -33.19 -13.14 -3.52
CA ASP A 432 -32.32 -12.92 -2.37
C ASP A 432 -30.85 -12.67 -2.80
N ALA A 433 -29.95 -12.44 -1.84
CA ALA A 433 -28.55 -12.16 -2.14
C ALA A 433 -27.77 -13.34 -2.76
N ILE A 434 -28.17 -14.58 -2.47
CA ILE A 434 -27.57 -15.80 -3.01
C ILE A 434 -28.09 -16.00 -4.44
N GLU A 435 -29.39 -15.89 -4.64
CA GLU A 435 -30.03 -15.96 -5.95
C GLU A 435 -29.60 -14.82 -6.88
N LEU A 436 -29.34 -13.62 -6.33
CA LEU A 436 -28.71 -12.51 -7.06
C LEU A 436 -27.34 -12.95 -7.59
N PHE A 437 -26.52 -13.54 -6.72
CA PHE A 437 -25.20 -14.03 -7.10
C PHE A 437 -25.29 -15.12 -8.17
N ASP A 438 -26.20 -16.08 -8.01
CA ASP A 438 -26.44 -17.15 -8.99
C ASP A 438 -26.97 -16.60 -10.34
N LYS A 439 -27.73 -15.50 -10.32
CA LYS A 439 -28.17 -14.80 -11.52
C LYS A 439 -27.15 -13.82 -12.09
N GLU A 440 -26.19 -13.36 -11.32
CA GLU A 440 -25.00 -12.68 -11.83
C GLU A 440 -24.08 -13.69 -12.53
N MET A 441 -24.00 -14.93 -12.02
CA MET A 441 -23.32 -16.03 -12.70
C MET A 441 -23.91 -16.36 -14.08
N TYR A 442 -25.12 -15.89 -14.41
CA TYR A 442 -25.65 -15.90 -15.77
C TYR A 442 -24.84 -15.01 -16.73
N ILE A 443 -24.33 -13.85 -16.27
CA ILE A 443 -23.34 -13.05 -17.01
C ILE A 443 -22.02 -13.83 -17.10
N SER A 444 -21.62 -14.54 -16.05
CA SER A 444 -20.46 -15.42 -16.11
C SER A 444 -20.63 -16.58 -17.12
N LYS A 445 -21.87 -17.03 -17.41
CA LYS A 445 -22.16 -17.97 -18.49
C LYS A 445 -22.01 -17.34 -19.88
N MET A 446 -22.24 -16.04 -20.05
CA MET A 446 -21.90 -15.33 -21.31
C MET A 446 -20.39 -15.34 -21.56
N HIS A 447 -19.56 -15.33 -20.51
CA HIS A 447 -18.10 -15.29 -20.62
C HIS A 447 -17.41 -16.66 -20.44
N GLY A 448 -18.13 -17.77 -20.64
CA GLY A 448 -17.55 -19.12 -20.59
C GLY A 448 -17.25 -19.69 -19.18
N GLY A 449 -17.73 -19.05 -18.12
CA GLY A 449 -17.79 -19.59 -16.75
C GLY A 449 -16.45 -19.96 -16.11
N HIS A 450 -15.91 -19.11 -15.23
CA HIS A 450 -14.81 -19.49 -14.32
C HIS A 450 -15.20 -20.62 -13.32
N GLY A 451 -16.47 -21.00 -13.26
CA GLY A 451 -17.03 -22.00 -12.33
C GLY A 451 -16.60 -23.46 -12.56
N GLY A 452 -15.58 -23.73 -13.37
CA GLY A 452 -15.05 -25.07 -13.60
C GLY A 452 -13.53 -25.22 -13.49
N GLY A 453 -12.79 -24.17 -13.14
CA GLY A 453 -11.32 -24.22 -12.98
C GLY A 453 -10.52 -24.41 -14.28
N LYS A 454 -11.14 -24.26 -15.46
CA LYS A 454 -10.54 -24.55 -16.78
C LYS A 454 -9.87 -23.35 -17.46
N THR A 455 -10.04 -22.15 -16.92
CA THR A 455 -9.51 -20.91 -17.51
C THR A 455 -8.61 -20.18 -16.52
N SER A 456 -7.75 -19.34 -17.06
CA SER A 456 -6.88 -18.39 -16.36
C SER A 456 -7.28 -16.98 -16.79
N ALA A 457 -7.08 -16.00 -15.91
CA ALA A 457 -7.48 -14.63 -16.15
C ALA A 457 -6.45 -13.63 -15.63
N PHE A 458 -6.36 -12.49 -16.29
CA PHE A 458 -5.56 -11.34 -15.89
C PHE A 458 -6.39 -10.08 -16.04
N LYS A 459 -6.45 -9.24 -15.00
CA LYS A 459 -7.35 -8.09 -14.98
C LYS A 459 -6.73 -6.86 -14.38
N ARG A 460 -7.16 -5.69 -14.83
CA ARG A 460 -6.79 -4.38 -14.27
C ARG A 460 -7.99 -3.45 -14.33
N CYS A 461 -8.14 -2.61 -13.32
CA CYS A 461 -9.27 -1.69 -13.21
C CYS A 461 -8.84 -0.23 -13.12
N VAL A 462 -9.45 0.61 -13.95
CA VAL A 462 -9.27 2.08 -13.96
C VAL A 462 -10.58 2.77 -13.60
N PHE A 463 -10.49 3.87 -12.87
CA PHE A 463 -11.64 4.69 -12.52
C PHE A 463 -11.85 5.78 -13.56
N LEU A 464 -13.01 5.80 -14.21
CA LEU A 464 -13.38 6.75 -15.24
C LEU A 464 -14.44 7.73 -14.72
N LYS A 465 -14.38 8.96 -15.24
CA LYS A 465 -15.35 10.01 -14.94
C LYS A 465 -15.72 10.69 -16.24
N ASP A 466 -17.01 10.96 -16.44
CA ASP A 466 -17.53 11.59 -17.66
C ASP A 466 -16.99 10.92 -18.95
N MET A 467 -17.26 9.62 -19.07
CA MET A 467 -16.77 8.78 -20.16
C MET A 467 -17.21 9.29 -21.55
N ALA A 468 -18.38 9.93 -21.62
CA ALA A 468 -18.92 10.51 -22.85
C ALA A 468 -18.05 11.63 -23.43
N ASN A 469 -17.40 12.44 -22.58
CA ASN A 469 -16.63 13.61 -23.01
C ASN A 469 -15.10 13.41 -22.96
N THR A 470 -14.62 12.33 -22.34
CA THR A 470 -13.18 12.06 -22.15
C THR A 470 -12.53 11.28 -23.30
N GLY A 471 -13.32 10.81 -24.27
CA GLY A 471 -12.82 9.99 -25.38
C GLY A 471 -12.63 8.52 -25.04
N ALA A 472 -12.92 8.09 -23.81
CA ALA A 472 -12.78 6.71 -23.34
C ALA A 472 -13.55 5.71 -24.20
N ILE A 473 -14.77 6.04 -24.65
CA ILE A 473 -15.57 5.17 -25.55
C ILE A 473 -14.81 4.80 -26.82
N LYS A 474 -13.98 5.72 -27.35
CA LYS A 474 -13.16 5.49 -28.56
C LYS A 474 -12.02 4.50 -28.32
N VAL A 475 -11.66 4.25 -27.06
CA VAL A 475 -10.67 3.24 -26.66
C VAL A 475 -11.36 1.91 -26.36
N LEU A 476 -12.49 1.94 -25.64
CA LEU A 476 -13.21 0.72 -25.21
C LEU A 476 -13.72 -0.12 -26.39
N ILE A 477 -14.29 0.52 -27.42
CA ILE A 477 -14.94 -0.18 -28.53
C ILE A 477 -13.94 -0.91 -29.45
N PRO A 478 -12.80 -0.31 -29.85
CA PRO A 478 -11.78 -1.07 -30.56
C PRO A 478 -11.14 -2.16 -29.69
N ALA A 479 -10.94 -1.89 -28.40
CA ALA A 479 -10.29 -2.83 -27.49
C ALA A 479 -11.01 -4.19 -27.41
N THR A 480 -12.34 -4.21 -27.41
CA THR A 480 -13.13 -5.46 -27.41
C THR A 480 -13.03 -6.24 -28.71
N LYS A 481 -12.89 -5.56 -29.86
CA LYS A 481 -12.68 -6.21 -31.16
C LYS A 481 -11.28 -6.84 -31.25
N ASP A 482 -10.29 -6.17 -30.67
CA ASP A 482 -8.88 -6.55 -30.71
C ASP A 482 -8.50 -7.58 -29.63
N GLY A 483 -9.47 -8.15 -28.91
CA GLY A 483 -9.24 -9.16 -27.88
C GLY A 483 -8.50 -10.39 -28.44
N PRO A 484 -7.36 -10.81 -27.87
CA PRO A 484 -6.60 -11.95 -28.41
C PRO A 484 -7.31 -13.31 -28.29
N THR A 485 -8.34 -13.40 -27.44
CA THR A 485 -9.18 -14.59 -27.27
C THR A 485 -10.66 -14.16 -27.28
N PRO A 486 -11.58 -15.08 -27.60
CA PRO A 486 -13.02 -14.80 -27.56
C PRO A 486 -13.57 -14.66 -26.13
N TYR A 487 -12.73 -14.80 -25.11
CA TYR A 487 -13.12 -14.71 -23.70
C TYR A 487 -12.72 -13.36 -23.08
N CYS A 488 -12.06 -12.47 -23.82
CA CYS A 488 -11.65 -11.16 -23.35
C CYS A 488 -12.85 -10.20 -23.27
N TYR A 489 -13.00 -9.50 -22.15
CA TYR A 489 -14.11 -8.57 -21.94
C TYR A 489 -13.74 -7.39 -21.03
N PHE A 490 -14.64 -6.41 -20.95
CA PHE A 490 -14.61 -5.41 -19.89
C PHE A 490 -15.94 -5.34 -19.14
N HIS A 491 -15.86 -4.87 -17.89
CA HIS A 491 -17.01 -4.62 -17.02
C HIS A 491 -16.96 -3.18 -16.49
N LEU A 492 -18.13 -2.51 -16.47
CA LEU A 492 -18.31 -1.18 -15.91
C LEU A 492 -19.24 -1.26 -14.70
N ALA A 493 -18.70 -0.91 -13.52
CA ALA A 493 -19.47 -0.80 -12.30
C ALA A 493 -19.72 0.67 -11.91
N HIS A 494 -20.97 1.02 -11.61
CA HIS A 494 -21.34 2.39 -11.25
C HIS A 494 -20.85 2.80 -9.85
N GLY A 495 -20.20 3.96 -9.78
CA GLY A 495 -19.77 4.64 -8.56
C GLY A 495 -20.75 5.71 -8.08
N GLY A 496 -20.21 6.70 -7.35
CA GLY A 496 -20.96 7.83 -6.82
C GLY A 496 -21.82 7.52 -5.59
N LYS A 497 -22.68 8.47 -5.20
CA LYS A 497 -23.52 8.43 -3.99
C LYS A 497 -22.69 8.09 -2.74
N ALA A 498 -22.94 6.96 -2.05
CA ALA A 498 -22.30 6.64 -0.79
C ALA A 498 -20.78 6.57 -0.89
N VAL A 499 -20.23 6.02 -1.99
CA VAL A 499 -18.78 6.00 -2.27
C VAL A 499 -18.17 7.41 -2.30
N ARG A 500 -18.95 8.42 -2.72
CA ARG A 500 -18.51 9.82 -2.82
C ARG A 500 -18.77 10.62 -1.53
N ASN A 501 -19.60 10.10 -0.63
CA ASN A 501 -19.93 10.76 0.64
C ASN A 501 -18.83 10.55 1.69
N THR A 502 -18.03 9.50 1.56
CA THR A 502 -16.84 9.24 2.37
C THR A 502 -15.75 10.25 2.01
N ALA A 503 -15.09 10.88 2.99
CA ALA A 503 -13.98 11.77 2.69
C ALA A 503 -12.77 10.95 2.19
N PRO A 504 -11.94 11.46 1.25
CA PRO A 504 -10.80 10.71 0.73
C PRO A 504 -9.90 10.15 1.83
N GLU A 505 -9.70 10.90 2.91
CA GLU A 505 -8.83 10.57 4.04
C GLU A 505 -9.39 9.53 5.03
N ASP A 506 -10.69 9.21 4.97
CA ASP A 506 -11.35 8.33 5.96
C ASP A 506 -10.85 6.89 5.87
N THR A 507 -10.56 6.38 4.67
CA THR A 507 -10.04 5.01 4.46
C THR A 507 -8.76 5.01 3.63
N ALA A 508 -8.14 3.84 3.41
CA ALA A 508 -6.99 3.72 2.53
C ALA A 508 -7.34 3.98 1.05
N PHE A 509 -8.61 3.78 0.68
CA PHE A 509 -9.11 3.96 -0.69
C PHE A 509 -9.30 5.46 -1.00
N GLY A 510 -8.27 6.12 -1.52
CA GLY A 510 -8.29 7.58 -1.75
C GLY A 510 -8.90 8.03 -3.09
N CYS A 511 -9.23 7.12 -3.99
CA CYS A 511 -9.79 7.43 -5.30
C CYS A 511 -11.32 7.43 -5.25
N ILE A 512 -11.97 8.45 -4.69
CA ILE A 512 -13.43 8.47 -4.48
C ILE A 512 -14.24 9.23 -5.55
N ASP A 513 -13.60 10.06 -6.37
CA ASP A 513 -14.27 10.94 -7.34
C ASP A 513 -14.32 10.33 -8.75
N TRP A 514 -15.10 9.26 -8.92
CA TRP A 514 -15.31 8.56 -10.20
C TRP A 514 -16.76 8.14 -10.39
N ASP A 515 -17.13 7.96 -11.67
CA ASP A 515 -18.49 7.57 -12.08
C ASP A 515 -18.57 6.08 -12.39
N LEU A 516 -17.52 5.53 -13.00
CA LEU A 516 -17.45 4.15 -13.45
C LEU A 516 -16.11 3.52 -13.07
N ALA A 517 -16.14 2.36 -12.42
CA ALA A 517 -14.99 1.47 -12.30
C ALA A 517 -14.97 0.56 -13.52
N CYS A 518 -13.96 0.71 -14.37
CA CYS A 518 -13.80 -0.04 -15.61
C CYS A 518 -12.77 -1.14 -15.42
N VAL A 519 -13.21 -2.39 -15.36
CA VAL A 519 -12.37 -3.58 -15.19
C VAL A 519 -12.17 -4.23 -16.56
N PHE A 520 -10.93 -4.28 -17.03
CA PHE A 520 -10.55 -5.07 -18.20
C PHE A 520 -10.08 -6.44 -17.77
N THR A 521 -10.65 -7.49 -18.34
CA THR A 521 -10.34 -8.87 -17.98
C THR A 521 -9.97 -9.66 -19.24
N GLY A 522 -8.69 -10.00 -19.33
CA GLY A 522 -8.17 -10.93 -20.31
C GLY A 522 -8.33 -12.36 -19.80
N VAL A 523 -8.89 -13.26 -20.61
CA VAL A 523 -9.17 -14.65 -20.21
C VAL A 523 -8.65 -15.60 -21.27
N TRP A 524 -8.06 -16.71 -20.85
CA TRP A 524 -7.62 -17.78 -21.75
C TRP A 524 -7.81 -19.16 -21.12
N PRO A 525 -7.90 -20.24 -21.92
CA PRO A 525 -7.90 -21.61 -21.40
C PRO A 525 -6.58 -21.92 -20.68
N ARG A 526 -6.65 -22.61 -19.53
CA ARG A 526 -5.50 -22.86 -18.65
C ARG A 526 -4.37 -23.65 -19.32
N GLU A 527 -4.68 -24.46 -20.33
CA GLU A 527 -3.69 -25.16 -21.15
C GLU A 527 -2.72 -24.22 -21.89
N TYR A 528 -3.06 -22.94 -22.03
CA TYR A 528 -2.23 -21.91 -22.66
C TYR A 528 -1.45 -21.06 -21.65
N ASP A 529 -1.43 -21.41 -20.36
CA ASP A 529 -0.60 -20.73 -19.36
C ASP A 529 0.90 -20.79 -19.74
N GLY A 530 1.58 -19.64 -19.67
CA GLY A 530 3.00 -19.52 -20.01
C GLY A 530 3.30 -19.60 -21.52
N THR A 531 2.28 -19.47 -22.36
CA THR A 531 2.42 -19.46 -23.83
C THR A 531 2.30 -18.03 -24.39
N ARG A 532 2.65 -17.87 -25.66
CA ARG A 532 2.47 -16.61 -26.41
C ARG A 532 1.02 -16.10 -26.40
N ILE A 533 0.03 -16.97 -26.24
CA ILE A 533 -1.38 -16.57 -26.14
C ILE A 533 -1.62 -15.86 -24.81
N SER A 534 -1.18 -16.45 -23.69
CA SER A 534 -1.30 -15.80 -22.37
C SER A 534 -0.52 -14.48 -22.32
N ASP A 535 0.67 -14.41 -22.93
CA ASP A 535 1.45 -13.18 -23.02
C ASP A 535 0.71 -12.10 -23.84
N ALA A 536 0.15 -12.48 -25.00
CA ALA A 536 -0.61 -11.56 -25.85
C ALA A 536 -1.83 -10.99 -25.13
N VAL A 537 -2.54 -11.81 -24.35
CA VAL A 537 -3.69 -11.36 -23.54
C VAL A 537 -3.24 -10.39 -22.44
N ILE A 538 -2.17 -10.70 -21.71
CA ILE A 538 -1.62 -9.81 -20.67
C ILE A 538 -1.17 -8.48 -21.27
N HIS A 539 -0.46 -8.52 -22.40
CA HIS A 539 -0.04 -7.32 -23.14
C HIS A 539 -1.22 -6.49 -23.63
N TRP A 540 -2.28 -7.13 -24.12
CA TRP A 540 -3.51 -6.46 -24.53
C TRP A 540 -4.16 -5.71 -23.35
N VAL A 541 -4.28 -6.32 -22.18
CA VAL A 541 -4.81 -5.65 -20.97
C VAL A 541 -3.97 -4.41 -20.63
N TYR A 542 -2.63 -4.55 -20.58
CA TYR A 542 -1.76 -3.42 -20.28
C TYR A 542 -1.84 -2.29 -21.33
N ARG A 543 -1.92 -2.63 -22.63
CA ARG A 543 -2.06 -1.63 -23.70
C ARG A 543 -3.30 -0.76 -23.45
N VAL A 544 -4.46 -1.41 -23.31
CA VAL A 544 -5.75 -0.71 -23.16
C VAL A 544 -5.78 0.12 -21.88
N VAL A 545 -5.31 -0.44 -20.77
CA VAL A 545 -5.24 0.27 -19.47
C VAL A 545 -4.33 1.48 -19.55
N ASN A 546 -3.18 1.39 -20.22
CA ASN A 546 -2.26 2.51 -20.41
C ASN A 546 -2.84 3.61 -21.30
N GLU A 547 -3.66 3.26 -22.31
CA GLU A 547 -4.39 4.23 -23.13
C GLU A 547 -5.49 4.97 -22.34
N LEU A 548 -6.16 4.27 -21.40
CA LEU A 548 -7.18 4.85 -20.51
C LEU A 548 -6.56 5.63 -19.32
N LEU A 549 -5.31 5.37 -18.97
CA LEU A 549 -4.66 5.92 -17.79
C LEU A 549 -4.63 7.48 -17.74
N PRO A 550 -4.41 8.22 -18.85
CA PRO A 550 -4.43 9.68 -18.85
C PRO A 550 -5.81 10.29 -18.57
N MET A 551 -6.89 9.57 -18.93
CA MET A 551 -8.27 10.00 -18.70
C MET A 551 -8.88 9.44 -17.40
N SER A 552 -8.16 8.55 -16.72
CA SER A 552 -8.59 7.97 -15.44
C SER A 552 -8.43 8.92 -14.24
N LYS A 553 -9.27 8.73 -13.22
CA LYS A 553 -9.18 9.35 -11.90
C LYS A 553 -8.35 8.54 -10.90
N GLY A 554 -8.02 7.30 -11.23
CA GLY A 554 -7.24 6.41 -10.40
C GLY A 554 -7.28 4.99 -10.93
N VAL A 555 -6.64 4.08 -10.19
CA VAL A 555 -6.55 2.65 -10.49
C VAL A 555 -6.99 1.86 -9.27
N TYR A 556 -7.61 0.70 -9.45
CA TYR A 556 -7.99 -0.13 -8.32
C TYR A 556 -6.79 -0.94 -7.82
N GLY A 557 -6.35 -0.68 -6.58
CA GLY A 557 -5.18 -1.34 -6.00
C GLY A 557 -5.31 -2.86 -5.88
N ALA A 558 -6.53 -3.38 -5.70
CA ALA A 558 -6.77 -4.83 -5.51
C ALA A 558 -6.46 -5.68 -6.75
N ASP A 559 -6.45 -5.07 -7.93
CA ASP A 559 -6.12 -5.74 -9.19
C ASP A 559 -4.64 -5.59 -9.55
N LEU A 560 -3.82 -4.92 -8.74
CA LEU A 560 -2.40 -4.78 -9.00
C LEU A 560 -1.63 -5.98 -8.44
N GLY A 561 -0.50 -6.30 -9.06
CA GLY A 561 0.48 -7.29 -8.59
C GLY A 561 1.82 -6.62 -8.30
N PRO A 562 2.85 -7.39 -7.93
CA PRO A 562 4.21 -6.87 -7.86
C PRO A 562 4.94 -6.99 -9.21
N ASP A 563 4.21 -7.21 -10.30
CA ASP A 563 4.71 -7.09 -11.66
C ASP A 563 5.32 -5.69 -11.85
N PRO A 564 6.56 -5.57 -12.32
CA PRO A 564 7.19 -4.27 -12.54
C PRO A 564 6.38 -3.33 -13.45
N ARG A 565 5.58 -3.87 -14.37
CA ARG A 565 4.68 -3.11 -15.26
C ARG A 565 3.58 -2.39 -14.50
N ASP A 566 3.18 -2.87 -13.32
CA ASP A 566 2.21 -2.21 -12.45
C ASP A 566 2.79 -1.00 -11.71
N SER A 567 4.11 -0.76 -11.75
CA SER A 567 4.74 0.33 -11.00
C SER A 567 4.11 1.70 -11.30
N ASN A 568 3.76 1.96 -12.56
CA ASN A 568 3.11 3.21 -12.96
C ASN A 568 1.66 3.27 -12.44
N LEU A 569 0.93 2.16 -12.57
CA LEU A 569 -0.46 2.03 -12.11
C LEU A 569 -0.58 2.18 -10.59
N ALA A 570 0.35 1.58 -9.85
CA ALA A 570 0.46 1.66 -8.40
C ALA A 570 0.60 3.11 -7.88
N THR A 571 1.20 4.01 -8.66
CA THR A 571 1.28 5.43 -8.27
C THR A 571 -0.09 6.11 -8.21
N LYS A 572 -1.08 5.58 -8.93
CA LYS A 572 -2.45 6.11 -9.01
C LYS A 572 -3.47 5.33 -8.17
N ALA A 573 -3.04 4.29 -7.46
CA ALA A 573 -3.95 3.37 -6.76
C ALA A 573 -4.62 3.96 -5.51
N PHE A 574 -3.92 4.86 -4.80
CA PHE A 574 -4.35 5.36 -3.49
C PHE A 574 -4.71 6.85 -3.48
N GLY A 575 -4.69 7.51 -4.64
CA GLY A 575 -4.93 8.95 -4.75
C GLY A 575 -4.11 9.77 -3.73
N PRO A 576 -4.73 10.73 -3.00
CA PRO A 576 -4.03 11.56 -2.01
C PRO A 576 -3.49 10.76 -0.80
N ASN A 577 -4.04 9.57 -0.52
CA ASN A 577 -3.65 8.77 0.64
C ASN A 577 -2.34 8.03 0.50
N ARG A 578 -1.78 7.96 -0.71
CA ARG A 578 -0.53 7.22 -0.99
C ARG A 578 0.59 7.58 0.00
N ARG A 579 0.75 8.87 0.31
CA ARG A 579 1.79 9.36 1.24
C ARG A 579 1.57 8.82 2.67
N ARG A 580 0.33 8.91 3.18
CA ARG A 580 -0.04 8.36 4.50
C ARG A 580 0.25 6.87 4.58
N LEU A 581 -0.10 6.12 3.54
CA LEU A 581 0.07 4.67 3.51
C LEU A 581 1.55 4.23 3.41
N VAL A 582 2.36 4.95 2.63
CA VAL A 582 3.83 4.72 2.59
C VAL A 582 4.45 4.93 3.97
N ARG A 583 4.03 5.95 4.70
CA ARG A 583 4.48 6.21 6.08
C ARG A 583 4.10 5.07 7.02
N LEU A 584 2.81 4.72 7.06
CA LEU A 584 2.31 3.62 7.89
C LEU A 584 3.01 2.29 7.56
N LYS A 585 3.32 2.03 6.28
CA LYS A 585 4.06 0.85 5.87
C LYS A 585 5.49 0.83 6.43
N LYS A 586 6.20 1.96 6.43
CA LYS A 586 7.55 2.06 7.03
C LYS A 586 7.53 1.88 8.56
N GLU A 587 6.50 2.38 9.23
CA GLU A 587 6.34 2.27 10.68
C GLU A 587 5.91 0.86 11.13
N LEU A 588 4.93 0.27 10.45
CA LEU A 588 4.29 -0.99 10.84
C LEU A 588 4.93 -2.24 10.22
N ASP A 589 5.73 -2.08 9.17
CA ASP A 589 6.52 -3.15 8.54
C ASP A 589 7.92 -2.63 8.13
N PRO A 590 8.76 -2.24 9.11
CA PRO A 590 10.07 -1.63 8.86
C PRO A 590 11.05 -2.58 8.18
N LYS A 591 10.84 -3.89 8.31
CA LYS A 591 11.66 -4.92 7.65
C LYS A 591 11.10 -5.35 6.29
N ASN A 592 9.99 -4.74 5.85
CA ASN A 592 9.32 -5.02 4.60
C ASN A 592 9.04 -6.52 4.38
N ILE A 593 8.66 -7.24 5.43
CA ILE A 593 8.34 -8.66 5.32
C ILE A 593 7.06 -8.87 4.51
N LEU A 594 6.15 -7.91 4.45
CA LEU A 594 4.94 -7.95 3.61
C LEU A 594 5.16 -7.14 2.31
N ALA A 595 6.28 -7.35 1.62
CA ALA A 595 6.70 -6.56 0.46
C ALA A 595 5.68 -6.55 -0.70
N TYR A 596 4.93 -7.64 -0.85
CA TYR A 596 4.08 -7.87 -2.02
C TYR A 596 2.58 -7.81 -1.70
N THR A 597 2.17 -7.53 -0.47
CA THR A 597 0.74 -7.58 -0.10
C THR A 597 -0.05 -6.32 -0.48
N CYS A 598 0.64 -5.27 -0.89
CA CYS A 598 0.04 -3.99 -1.24
C CYS A 598 0.93 -3.29 -2.28
N PRO A 599 0.38 -2.65 -3.33
CA PRO A 599 1.14 -1.96 -4.38
C PRO A 599 1.72 -0.61 -3.89
N LEU A 600 2.45 -0.63 -2.78
CA LEU A 600 3.13 0.53 -2.20
C LEU A 600 4.62 0.44 -2.50
N THR A 601 5.06 1.27 -3.45
CA THR A 601 6.48 1.40 -3.76
C THR A 601 7.21 2.17 -2.65
N LEU A 602 8.06 1.47 -1.90
CA LEU A 602 8.89 2.03 -0.82
C LEU A 602 10.23 2.62 -1.31
N ILE A 603 10.44 2.79 -2.62
CA ILE A 603 11.71 3.29 -3.18
C ILE A 603 12.12 4.56 -2.43
N GLY A 604 13.20 4.44 -1.65
CA GLY A 604 13.83 5.56 -1.00
C GLY A 604 14.36 6.53 -2.04
N LEU A 605 14.30 7.82 -1.73
CA LEU A 605 14.89 8.82 -2.61
C LEU A 605 16.39 8.56 -2.76
N PRO A 606 16.97 8.73 -3.96
CA PRO A 606 18.41 8.56 -4.16
C PRO A 606 19.24 9.58 -3.37
N GLN A 607 18.64 10.71 -2.98
CA GLN A 607 19.30 11.76 -2.20
C GLN A 607 19.35 11.42 -0.71
N LYS A 608 20.48 11.74 -0.08
CA LYS A 608 20.64 11.72 1.39
C LYS A 608 20.46 13.11 2.00
N LEU A 609 20.75 14.17 1.22
CA LEU A 609 20.67 15.56 1.63
C LEU A 609 20.09 16.44 0.50
N VAL A 610 19.12 17.28 0.85
CA VAL A 610 18.53 18.28 -0.04
C VAL A 610 18.74 19.67 0.57
N ILE A 611 19.33 20.58 -0.20
CA ILE A 611 19.64 21.95 0.25
C ILE A 611 18.81 22.93 -0.59
N LEU A 612 17.85 23.58 0.04
CA LEU A 612 17.12 24.71 -0.54
C LEU A 612 18.02 25.94 -0.44
N VAL A 613 18.26 26.61 -1.57
CA VAL A 613 19.02 27.86 -1.58
C VAL A 613 18.07 29.01 -1.90
N THR A 614 17.62 29.66 -0.82
CA THR A 614 16.68 30.78 -0.87
C THR A 614 17.42 32.11 -0.84
N SER A 615 16.80 33.15 -1.40
CA SER A 615 17.38 34.50 -1.38
C SER A 615 16.38 35.52 -1.89
N GLU A 616 16.57 36.77 -1.48
CA GLU A 616 15.99 37.91 -2.18
C GLU A 616 16.53 38.02 -3.61
N HIS A 617 15.81 38.79 -4.45
CA HIS A 617 16.21 39.01 -5.84
C HIS A 617 17.52 39.79 -5.92
N GLY A 618 18.48 39.27 -6.70
CA GLY A 618 19.80 39.87 -6.93
C GLY A 618 20.89 39.34 -5.99
N ALA A 619 20.56 38.55 -4.96
CA ALA A 619 21.53 38.12 -3.95
C ALA A 619 22.54 37.05 -4.43
N GLY A 620 22.29 36.37 -5.55
CA GLY A 620 23.25 35.45 -6.17
C GLY A 620 23.19 33.98 -5.71
N LYS A 621 22.03 33.50 -5.25
CA LYS A 621 21.81 32.11 -4.84
C LYS A 621 22.34 31.03 -5.80
N ASP A 622 22.13 31.22 -7.11
CA ASP A 622 22.58 30.25 -8.11
C ASP A 622 24.12 30.15 -8.14
N TYR A 623 24.83 31.25 -7.90
CA TYR A 623 26.29 31.27 -7.83
C TYR A 623 26.79 30.52 -6.59
N CYS A 624 26.23 30.81 -5.40
CA CYS A 624 26.58 30.13 -4.15
C CYS A 624 26.33 28.61 -4.23
N ALA A 625 25.16 28.20 -4.74
CA ALA A 625 24.80 26.79 -4.90
C ALA A 625 25.81 26.02 -5.78
N ASN A 626 26.30 26.64 -6.85
CA ASN A 626 27.31 26.02 -7.72
C ASN A 626 28.66 25.86 -7.03
N ILE A 627 29.09 26.83 -6.22
CA ILE A 627 30.32 26.72 -5.43
C ILE A 627 30.20 25.57 -4.43
N TRP A 628 29.12 25.55 -3.63
CA TRP A 628 28.92 24.48 -2.64
C TRP A 628 28.82 23.11 -3.28
N SER A 629 28.13 23.00 -4.42
CA SER A 629 28.08 21.76 -5.19
C SER A 629 29.47 21.28 -5.64
N ALA A 630 30.37 22.19 -6.00
CA ALA A 630 31.75 21.84 -6.34
C ALA A 630 32.52 21.34 -5.11
N VAL A 631 32.33 21.97 -3.94
CA VAL A 631 32.96 21.54 -2.67
C VAL A 631 32.56 20.11 -2.29
N PHE A 632 31.28 19.76 -2.37
CA PHE A 632 30.80 18.39 -2.09
C PHE A 632 31.41 17.35 -3.05
N LYS A 633 31.58 17.70 -4.33
CA LYS A 633 32.22 16.82 -5.32
C LYS A 633 33.69 16.55 -4.99
N VAL A 634 34.42 17.55 -4.51
CA VAL A 634 35.82 17.39 -4.07
C VAL A 634 35.93 16.39 -2.90
N HIS A 635 34.91 16.32 -2.04
CA HIS A 635 34.87 15.39 -0.90
C HIS A 635 34.25 14.02 -1.25
N GLY A 636 34.07 13.70 -2.54
CA GLY A 636 33.61 12.39 -2.99
C GLY A 636 32.09 12.17 -2.98
N TYR A 637 31.28 13.21 -2.77
CA TYR A 637 29.81 13.12 -2.85
C TYR A 637 29.31 13.47 -4.25
N SER A 638 28.33 12.72 -4.77
CA SER A 638 27.64 13.14 -5.99
C SER A 638 26.72 14.33 -5.69
N SER A 639 26.88 15.44 -6.41
CA SER A 639 26.15 16.68 -6.16
C SER A 639 25.62 17.33 -7.43
N ARG A 640 24.40 17.87 -7.37
CA ARG A 640 23.73 18.57 -8.47
C ARG A 640 23.08 19.87 -8.01
N VAL A 641 23.07 20.87 -8.90
CA VAL A 641 22.32 22.12 -8.72
C VAL A 641 21.20 22.17 -9.74
N VAL A 642 19.98 22.35 -9.25
CA VAL A 642 18.77 22.48 -10.07
C VAL A 642 17.97 23.69 -9.62
N SER A 643 17.25 24.32 -10.55
CA SER A 643 16.31 25.38 -10.21
C SER A 643 14.89 24.83 -10.34
N ILE A 644 14.05 24.99 -9.30
CA ILE A 644 12.65 24.53 -9.34
C ILE A 644 11.85 25.14 -10.49
N SER A 645 12.21 26.36 -10.92
CA SER A 645 11.58 27.02 -12.08
C SER A 645 11.79 26.27 -13.40
N LYS A 646 12.69 25.29 -13.48
CA LYS A 646 12.96 24.49 -14.69
C LYS A 646 11.76 23.61 -15.06
N VAL A 647 10.99 23.13 -14.09
CA VAL A 647 9.74 22.39 -14.35
C VAL A 647 8.72 23.31 -15.01
N THR A 648 8.46 24.47 -14.40
CA THR A 648 7.54 25.48 -14.94
C THR A 648 7.94 25.92 -16.34
N LYS A 649 9.23 26.15 -16.59
CA LYS A 649 9.75 26.54 -17.91
C LYS A 649 9.50 25.47 -18.97
N ARG A 650 9.73 24.20 -18.64
CA ARG A 650 9.47 23.08 -19.58
C ARG A 650 7.98 22.97 -19.91
N LYS A 651 7.11 23.09 -18.90
CA LYS A 651 5.65 23.08 -19.11
C LYS A 651 5.19 24.27 -19.96
N TYR A 652 5.67 25.47 -19.66
CA TYR A 652 5.40 26.67 -20.45
C TYR A 652 5.88 26.51 -21.90
N ALA A 653 7.13 26.06 -22.09
CA ALA A 653 7.70 25.81 -23.42
C ALA A 653 6.89 24.79 -24.24
N ALA A 654 6.42 23.71 -23.61
CA ALA A 654 5.58 22.69 -24.25
C ALA A 654 4.21 23.25 -24.67
N GLU A 655 3.62 24.15 -23.88
CA GLU A 655 2.34 24.79 -24.21
C GLU A 655 2.48 25.92 -25.24
N THR A 656 3.63 26.60 -25.29
CA THR A 656 3.86 27.72 -26.22
C THR A 656 4.65 27.33 -27.47
N GLY A 657 5.17 26.10 -27.56
CA GLY A 657 5.97 25.62 -28.69
C GLY A 657 7.34 26.28 -28.83
N ALA A 658 7.95 26.74 -27.73
CA ALA A 658 9.18 27.55 -27.75
C ALA A 658 10.40 26.79 -27.20
N ASP A 659 11.59 27.04 -27.74
CA ASP A 659 12.83 26.35 -27.37
C ASP A 659 13.54 27.05 -26.17
N PRO A 660 13.73 26.36 -25.02
CA PRO A 660 14.16 27.02 -23.79
C PRO A 660 15.69 27.17 -23.68
N ASP A 661 16.24 28.25 -24.25
CA ASP A 661 17.68 28.56 -24.12
C ASP A 661 18.00 29.68 -23.09
N ARG A 662 19.27 29.94 -22.74
CA ARG A 662 19.60 30.89 -21.64
C ARG A 662 19.04 32.32 -21.81
N PRO A 663 19.03 32.94 -23.01
CA PRO A 663 18.40 34.24 -23.27
C PRO A 663 16.86 34.24 -23.11
N TYR A 664 16.23 33.06 -23.26
CA TYR A 664 14.78 32.87 -23.16
C TYR A 664 14.26 33.14 -21.73
N LYS A 665 15.06 32.87 -20.70
CA LYS A 665 14.67 33.05 -19.29
C LYS A 665 14.39 34.51 -18.95
N GLU A 666 15.17 35.45 -19.48
CA GLU A 666 15.04 36.86 -19.18
C GLU A 666 13.90 37.50 -19.99
N GLN A 667 13.79 37.15 -21.27
CA GLN A 667 12.74 37.63 -22.16
C GLN A 667 11.33 37.17 -21.73
N HIS A 668 11.16 35.91 -21.32
CA HIS A 668 9.86 35.34 -20.96
C HIS A 668 9.58 35.32 -19.45
N ARG A 669 10.40 35.98 -18.63
CA ARG A 669 10.31 35.92 -17.15
C ARG A 669 8.94 36.33 -16.62
N LYS A 670 8.39 37.43 -17.15
CA LYS A 670 7.06 37.94 -16.76
C LYS A 670 5.97 36.94 -17.12
N SER A 671 6.01 36.38 -18.34
CA SER A 671 5.03 35.40 -18.83
C SER A 671 5.09 34.07 -18.08
N ILE A 672 6.29 33.55 -17.78
CA ILE A 672 6.48 32.33 -16.97
C ILE A 672 5.94 32.51 -15.56
N ASN A 673 6.13 33.69 -14.95
CA ASN A 673 5.56 34.00 -13.64
C ASN A 673 4.03 34.05 -13.66
N VAL A 674 3.42 34.62 -14.70
CA VAL A 674 1.96 34.62 -14.88
C VAL A 674 1.45 33.18 -15.08
N PHE A 675 2.14 32.39 -15.90
CA PHE A 675 1.83 30.99 -16.13
C PHE A 675 1.83 30.17 -14.82
N TYR A 676 2.90 30.32 -14.02
CA TYR A 676 2.99 29.69 -12.71
C TYR A 676 1.86 30.12 -11.77
N LYS A 677 1.55 31.43 -11.71
CA LYS A 677 0.44 31.94 -10.90
C LYS A 677 -0.92 31.39 -11.34
N ASN A 678 -1.12 31.11 -12.63
CA ASN A 678 -2.34 30.48 -13.12
C ASN A 678 -2.42 29.00 -12.73
N GLN A 679 -1.31 28.25 -12.84
CA GLN A 679 -1.24 26.87 -12.33
C GLN A 679 -1.56 26.81 -10.84
N LEU A 680 -1.10 27.79 -10.06
CA LEU A 680 -1.40 27.88 -8.62
C LEU A 680 -2.89 28.09 -8.29
N LYS A 681 -3.70 28.57 -9.23
CA LYS A 681 -5.16 28.72 -9.05
C LYS A 681 -5.91 27.41 -9.27
N THR A 682 -5.39 26.54 -10.14
CA THR A 682 -6.03 25.27 -10.51
C THR A 682 -5.51 24.09 -9.70
N ASP A 683 -4.23 24.12 -9.31
CA ASP A 683 -3.60 23.13 -8.45
C ASP A 683 -2.88 23.84 -7.29
N SER A 684 -3.35 23.58 -6.07
CA SER A 684 -2.75 24.17 -4.86
C SER A 684 -1.37 23.57 -4.53
N PHE A 685 -1.03 22.41 -5.10
CA PHE A 685 0.17 21.63 -4.78
C PHE A 685 1.27 21.72 -5.85
N VAL A 686 1.17 22.63 -6.83
CA VAL A 686 2.16 22.75 -7.92
C VAL A 686 3.60 22.85 -7.43
N ALA A 687 3.85 23.59 -6.33
CA ALA A 687 5.19 23.73 -5.76
C ALA A 687 5.72 22.39 -5.21
N GLU A 688 4.89 21.64 -4.49
CA GLU A 688 5.23 20.30 -3.98
C GLU A 688 5.43 19.31 -5.13
N ASN A 689 4.56 19.38 -6.14
CA ASN A 689 4.63 18.53 -7.33
C ASN A 689 5.93 18.80 -8.11
N HIS A 690 6.30 20.07 -8.31
CA HIS A 690 7.57 20.45 -8.94
C HIS A 690 8.76 20.00 -8.10
N PHE A 691 8.70 20.14 -6.77
CA PHE A 691 9.75 19.66 -5.87
C PHE A 691 9.94 18.14 -5.96
N LEU A 692 8.86 17.36 -5.91
CA LEU A 692 8.90 15.91 -6.07
C LEU A 692 9.39 15.47 -7.45
N GLU A 693 9.00 16.17 -8.50
CA GLU A 693 9.50 15.94 -9.86
C GLU A 693 11.02 16.15 -9.93
N MET A 694 11.53 17.21 -9.28
CA MET A 694 12.98 17.45 -9.20
C MET A 694 13.73 16.36 -8.46
N LEU A 695 13.19 15.86 -7.36
CA LEU A 695 13.80 14.77 -6.60
C LEU A 695 13.88 13.48 -7.42
N LYS A 696 12.83 13.16 -8.18
CA LYS A 696 12.80 11.95 -9.04
C LYS A 696 13.77 12.02 -10.21
N GLU A 697 13.87 13.18 -10.86
CA GLU A 697 14.69 13.33 -12.07
C GLU A 697 16.19 13.47 -11.78
N ASN A 698 16.58 13.83 -10.56
CA ASN A 698 17.95 14.25 -10.25
C ASN A 698 18.60 13.41 -9.15
N ALA A 699 18.90 12.15 -9.44
CA ALA A 699 19.65 11.28 -8.54
C ALA A 699 21.06 11.83 -8.24
N SER A 700 21.33 12.11 -6.97
CA SER A 700 22.63 12.53 -6.42
C SER A 700 22.61 12.41 -4.88
N ASP A 701 23.75 12.26 -4.22
CA ASP A 701 23.83 12.21 -2.75
C ASP A 701 23.35 13.54 -2.13
N VAL A 702 23.75 14.67 -2.74
CA VAL A 702 23.39 16.04 -2.34
C VAL A 702 22.71 16.78 -3.49
N LEU A 703 21.51 17.30 -3.27
CA LEU A 703 20.75 18.06 -4.28
C LEU A 703 20.52 19.50 -3.82
N PHE A 704 21.07 20.47 -4.54
CA PHE A 704 20.79 21.89 -4.34
C PHE A 704 19.62 22.34 -5.19
N ILE A 705 18.59 22.91 -4.57
CA ILE A 705 17.38 23.43 -5.25
C ILE A 705 17.32 24.94 -5.08
N THR A 706 17.42 25.66 -6.20
CA THR A 706 17.33 27.13 -6.25
C THR A 706 16.00 27.60 -6.84
N GLY A 707 15.74 28.91 -6.75
CA GLY A 707 14.60 29.53 -7.42
C GLY A 707 13.26 29.34 -6.70
N LEU A 708 13.28 28.87 -5.46
CA LEU A 708 12.14 28.88 -4.54
C LEU A 708 11.86 30.31 -4.07
N THR A 709 10.58 30.63 -3.86
CA THR A 709 10.10 31.84 -3.17
C THR A 709 9.91 31.53 -1.68
N GLU A 710 9.87 32.54 -0.81
CA GLU A 710 9.81 32.41 0.67
C GLU A 710 8.66 31.54 1.22
N MET A 711 7.64 31.24 0.40
CA MET A 711 6.55 30.34 0.78
C MET A 711 6.91 28.84 0.73
N ALA A 712 8.11 28.50 0.28
CA ALA A 712 8.60 27.13 0.18
C ALA A 712 9.86 26.96 1.06
N SER A 713 9.63 26.96 2.37
CA SER A 713 10.64 26.72 3.40
C SER A 713 10.71 25.23 3.76
N VAL A 714 11.64 24.86 4.64
CA VAL A 714 11.70 23.53 5.28
C VAL A 714 10.33 23.12 5.82
N ALA A 715 9.60 24.06 6.43
CA ALA A 715 8.26 23.78 6.96
C ALA A 715 7.25 23.36 5.87
N THR A 716 7.37 23.89 4.66
CA THR A 716 6.47 23.53 3.55
C THR A 716 6.85 22.21 2.89
N LEU A 717 8.14 21.89 2.80
CA LEU A 717 8.63 20.80 1.92
C LEU A 717 9.18 19.58 2.68
N SER A 718 9.56 19.71 3.95
CA SER A 718 10.14 18.61 4.74
C SER A 718 9.23 17.40 4.81
N HIS A 719 7.91 17.59 4.91
CA HIS A 719 6.95 16.50 4.96
C HIS A 719 6.89 15.64 3.68
N LEU A 720 7.52 16.09 2.59
CA LEU A 720 7.59 15.39 1.30
C LEU A 720 8.79 14.44 1.20
N ILE A 721 9.77 14.58 2.09
CA ILE A 721 11.01 13.79 2.10
C ILE A 721 11.21 13.13 3.46
N HIS A 722 11.39 11.81 3.43
CA HIS A 722 11.47 10.98 4.64
C HIS A 722 12.74 10.12 4.68
N ASP A 723 13.54 10.14 3.61
CA ASP A 723 14.78 9.38 3.49
C ASP A 723 15.98 10.30 3.22
N ALA A 724 15.77 11.63 3.29
CA ALA A 724 16.74 12.66 3.03
C ALA A 724 16.55 13.81 4.02
N ARG A 725 17.64 14.42 4.48
CA ARG A 725 17.57 15.63 5.31
C ARG A 725 17.30 16.85 4.46
N LEU A 726 16.46 17.78 4.94
CA LEU A 726 16.22 19.07 4.30
C LEU A 726 16.91 20.21 5.04
N ILE A 727 17.68 21.02 4.31
CA ILE A 727 18.29 22.25 4.85
C ILE A 727 17.83 23.42 3.99
N ASP A 728 17.49 24.56 4.60
CA ASP A 728 17.30 25.84 3.90
C ASP A 728 18.44 26.79 4.24
N VAL A 729 19.10 27.30 3.20
CA VAL A 729 20.20 28.26 3.29
C VAL A 729 19.78 29.54 2.60
N ARG A 730 19.61 30.60 3.40
CA ARG A 730 19.22 31.92 2.91
C ARG A 730 20.45 32.77 2.58
N VAL A 731 20.63 33.06 1.29
CA VAL A 731 21.70 33.94 0.82
C VAL A 731 21.24 35.40 0.91
N GLN A 732 22.00 36.20 1.66
CA GLN A 732 21.80 37.64 1.79
C GLN A 732 22.89 38.41 1.04
N ALA A 733 22.54 39.60 0.55
CA ALA A 733 23.48 40.52 -0.09
C ALA A 733 23.06 41.96 0.23
N SER A 734 24.04 42.86 0.32
CA SER A 734 23.77 44.29 0.53
C SER A 734 22.85 44.84 -0.55
N GLU A 735 22.11 45.89 -0.22
CA GLU A 735 21.25 46.57 -1.18
C GLU A 735 22.03 47.06 -2.41
N ALA A 736 23.25 47.58 -2.21
CA ALA A 736 24.15 47.96 -3.29
C ALA A 736 24.48 46.78 -4.23
N THR A 737 24.87 45.62 -3.68
CA THR A 737 25.18 44.41 -4.49
C THR A 737 23.93 43.88 -5.21
N ARG A 738 22.77 43.91 -4.56
CA ARG A 738 21.50 43.51 -5.20
C ARG A 738 21.14 44.45 -6.34
N ASN A 739 21.33 45.76 -6.18
CA ASN A 739 21.05 46.77 -7.20
C ASN A 739 22.03 46.68 -8.38
N LEU A 740 23.33 46.50 -8.12
CA LEU A 740 24.35 46.24 -9.15
C LEU A 740 24.02 45.01 -10.02
N ARG A 741 23.49 43.94 -9.41
CA ARG A 741 23.08 42.72 -10.14
C ARG A 741 21.69 42.82 -10.79
N ARG A 742 20.92 43.87 -10.49
CA ARG A 742 19.60 44.15 -11.07
C ARG A 742 19.66 45.02 -12.34
N TRP A 743 20.86 45.30 -12.86
CA TRP A 743 21.19 46.20 -13.99
C TRP A 743 20.39 46.02 -15.31
N GLY A 744 19.36 45.17 -15.37
CA GLY A 744 18.59 44.89 -16.57
C GLY A 744 17.15 45.41 -16.62
N ASP A 745 16.63 46.21 -15.68
CA ASP A 745 15.18 46.53 -15.69
C ASP A 745 14.71 47.96 -15.33
N ASP A 746 15.56 48.99 -15.16
CA ASP A 746 15.03 50.37 -15.10
C ASP A 746 16.05 51.48 -15.41
N SER A 747 15.63 52.40 -16.28
CA SER A 747 16.36 53.53 -16.88
C SER A 747 16.51 54.76 -15.96
N LYS A 748 16.72 54.57 -14.66
CA LYS A 748 16.82 55.68 -13.70
C LYS A 748 17.96 55.52 -12.72
N PHE A 749 19.22 55.62 -13.15
CA PHE A 749 20.32 56.09 -12.28
C PHE A 749 21.47 56.60 -13.16
N GLU A 750 21.97 57.81 -12.84
CA GLU A 750 23.08 58.45 -13.55
C GLU A 750 24.38 57.66 -13.37
N THR A 751 25.15 57.61 -14.47
CA THR A 751 26.37 56.84 -14.71
C THR A 751 27.57 57.18 -13.82
N THR A 752 27.41 58.04 -12.82
CA THR A 752 28.52 58.57 -12.02
C THR A 752 28.95 57.69 -10.85
N TYR A 753 28.17 56.66 -10.47
CA TYR A 753 28.45 55.82 -9.29
C TYR A 753 29.19 54.50 -9.58
N CYS A 754 29.46 54.16 -10.85
CA CYS A 754 30.03 52.86 -11.22
C CYS A 754 31.55 52.83 -11.40
N GLU A 755 32.23 53.97 -11.51
CA GLU A 755 33.69 53.97 -11.68
C GLU A 755 34.44 53.74 -10.37
N GLU A 756 33.93 54.19 -9.21
CA GLU A 756 34.60 53.99 -7.91
C GLU A 756 34.62 52.52 -7.45
N TYR A 757 33.62 51.71 -7.79
CA TYR A 757 33.53 50.31 -7.31
C TYR A 757 34.21 49.28 -8.23
N MET A 758 34.67 49.67 -9.42
CA MET A 758 35.41 48.75 -10.31
C MET A 758 36.92 48.78 -10.08
N TYR A 759 37.45 49.78 -9.39
CA TYR A 759 38.90 49.95 -9.18
C TYR A 759 39.35 50.03 -7.70
N ALA A 760 38.45 49.87 -6.74
CA ALA A 760 38.82 49.77 -5.33
C ALA A 760 39.06 48.30 -4.92
N ASP A 761 40.34 47.95 -4.82
CA ASP A 761 40.95 46.85 -4.05
C ASP A 761 40.20 45.51 -3.91
N GLY A 762 40.69 44.52 -4.65
CA GLY A 762 40.59 43.11 -4.28
C GLY A 762 39.34 42.39 -4.77
N ILE A 763 39.53 41.16 -5.25
CA ILE A 763 38.45 40.21 -5.49
C ILE A 763 37.68 40.08 -4.17
N HIS A 764 36.48 40.64 -4.08
CA HIS A 764 35.58 40.45 -2.94
C HIS A 764 35.16 38.98 -2.91
N LEU A 765 35.95 38.16 -2.22
CA LEU A 765 35.55 36.83 -1.80
C LEU A 765 34.35 37.01 -0.86
N PRO A 766 33.20 36.37 -1.12
CA PRO A 766 32.10 36.39 -0.18
C PRO A 766 32.61 35.89 1.18
N ASN A 767 32.50 36.73 2.21
CA ASN A 767 32.80 36.31 3.57
C ASN A 767 31.61 35.47 4.04
N PHE A 768 31.84 34.18 4.27
CA PHE A 768 30.80 33.25 4.68
C PHE A 768 30.72 33.25 6.19
N ASN A 769 29.93 34.17 6.76
CA ASN A 769 29.52 34.05 8.15
C ASN A 769 28.31 33.10 8.18
N LEU A 770 28.55 31.85 8.55
CA LEU A 770 27.49 30.93 8.98
C LEU A 770 27.15 31.32 10.41
N ASP A 771 26.33 32.36 10.60
CA ASP A 771 25.77 32.74 11.89
C ASP A 771 24.69 31.72 12.31
N ASN A 772 25.08 30.44 12.41
CA ASN A 772 24.33 29.43 13.14
C ASN A 772 24.83 29.32 14.60
N GLU A 773 25.81 30.17 14.98
CA GLU A 773 26.34 30.29 16.34
C GLU A 773 25.59 31.30 17.21
N GLU A 774 24.33 31.62 16.91
CA GLU A 774 23.48 32.13 17.99
C GLU A 774 23.17 30.94 18.91
N ASN A 775 23.98 30.79 19.98
CA ASN A 775 23.76 29.86 21.10
C ASN A 775 22.29 29.80 21.59
N GLY A 776 21.45 30.78 21.22
CA GLY A 776 20.02 30.83 21.48
C GLY A 776 19.23 29.65 20.94
N ASP A 777 19.29 29.35 19.63
CA ASP A 777 18.40 28.35 19.01
C ASP A 777 18.69 26.92 19.51
N GLU A 778 19.96 26.56 19.66
CA GLU A 778 20.37 25.27 20.27
C GLU A 778 19.91 25.17 21.74
N THR A 779 19.99 26.28 22.48
CA THR A 779 19.53 26.35 23.87
C THR A 779 18.01 26.21 23.96
N VAL A 780 17.25 26.88 23.08
CA VAL A 780 15.78 26.73 22.99
C VAL A 780 15.40 25.29 22.64
N MET A 781 16.11 24.66 21.69
CA MET A 781 15.91 23.25 21.34
C MET A 781 16.20 22.31 22.52
N SER A 782 17.24 22.59 23.31
CA SER A 782 17.55 21.81 24.52
C SER A 782 16.47 21.91 25.59
N PHE A 783 15.72 23.01 25.63
CA PHE A 783 14.64 23.22 26.59
C PHE A 783 13.29 22.61 26.15
N ALA A 784 13.14 22.30 24.86
CA ALA A 784 11.95 21.66 24.29
C ALA A 784 11.94 20.13 24.55
N ASN A 785 11.64 19.74 25.79
CA ASN A 785 11.62 18.34 26.22
C ASN A 785 10.57 17.50 25.47
N ARG A 786 10.96 16.26 25.15
CA ARG A 786 10.15 15.26 24.47
C ARG A 786 9.36 14.41 25.48
N THR A 787 8.05 14.33 25.31
CA THR A 787 7.16 13.47 26.12
C THR A 787 6.53 12.41 25.22
N PRO A 788 7.10 11.19 25.14
CA PRO A 788 6.54 10.13 24.32
C PRO A 788 5.19 9.65 24.88
N ASN A 789 4.27 9.26 23.99
CA ASN A 789 2.97 8.67 24.31
C ASN A 789 1.95 9.60 24.98
N PHE A 790 2.03 10.91 24.69
CA PHE A 790 1.05 11.89 25.17
C PHE A 790 0.46 12.65 23.97
N PRO A 791 -0.85 12.94 23.91
CA PRO A 791 -1.92 12.53 24.83
C PRO A 791 -2.39 11.07 24.66
N GLY A 792 -1.83 10.32 23.71
CA GLY A 792 -2.16 8.91 23.48
C GLY A 792 -0.92 8.12 23.01
N LYS A 793 -1.02 6.79 23.02
CA LYS A 793 0.05 5.91 22.53
C LYS A 793 0.44 6.29 21.10
N ASP A 794 1.75 6.29 20.83
CA ASP A 794 2.37 6.60 19.53
C ASP A 794 2.28 8.07 19.07
N ILE A 795 1.92 9.01 19.96
CA ILE A 795 2.08 10.45 19.72
C ILE A 795 3.35 10.92 20.41
N ASP A 796 4.23 11.55 19.64
CA ASP A 796 5.43 12.19 20.13
C ASP A 796 5.16 13.67 20.41
N PHE A 797 4.83 14.00 21.66
CA PHE A 797 4.44 15.36 22.02
C PHE A 797 5.63 16.12 22.59
N ARG A 798 5.90 17.30 22.03
CA ARG A 798 6.88 18.23 22.58
C ARG A 798 6.16 19.38 23.25
N TYR A 799 6.44 19.57 24.54
CA TYR A 799 5.82 20.65 25.31
C TYR A 799 6.65 21.93 25.18
N VAL A 800 6.30 22.74 24.18
CA VAL A 800 7.04 23.96 23.78
C VAL A 800 7.03 25.02 24.89
N LEU A 801 5.98 25.08 25.70
CA LEU A 801 5.93 25.95 26.89
C LEU A 801 7.00 25.65 27.95
N ASN A 802 7.61 24.46 27.93
CA ASN A 802 8.73 24.16 28.83
C ASN A 802 9.92 25.11 28.63
N ILE A 803 10.09 25.65 27.42
CA ILE A 803 11.11 26.67 27.12
C ILE A 803 10.95 27.88 28.05
N ALA A 804 9.72 28.37 28.21
CA ALA A 804 9.43 29.50 29.08
C ALA A 804 9.60 29.19 30.58
N GLN A 805 9.55 27.91 30.96
CA GLN A 805 9.73 27.46 32.35
C GLN A 805 11.21 27.35 32.76
N GLN A 806 12.14 27.34 31.79
CA GLN A 806 13.57 27.32 32.07
C GLN A 806 14.08 28.72 32.45
N LYS A 807 15.10 28.77 33.31
CA LYS A 807 15.72 30.03 33.74
C LYS A 807 16.29 30.76 32.51
N GLY A 808 15.76 31.96 32.22
CA GLY A 808 16.14 32.76 31.06
C GLY A 808 15.50 32.34 29.73
N GLY A 809 14.79 31.21 29.68
CA GLY A 809 14.21 30.68 28.45
C GLY A 809 13.08 31.54 27.86
N LEU A 810 12.26 32.17 28.71
CA LEU A 810 11.24 33.12 28.24
C LEU A 810 11.86 34.35 27.56
N ALA A 811 12.86 34.97 28.21
CA ALA A 811 13.54 36.14 27.67
C ALA A 811 14.25 35.83 26.34
N LEU A 812 14.87 34.64 26.26
CA LEU A 812 15.51 34.14 25.04
C LEU A 812 14.48 33.94 23.92
N CYS A 813 13.39 33.22 24.19
CA CYS A 813 12.36 32.97 23.18
C CYS A 813 11.70 34.26 22.69
N THR A 814 11.44 35.22 23.57
CA THR A 814 10.92 36.54 23.18
C THR A 814 11.92 37.32 22.32
N SER A 815 13.22 37.30 22.68
CA SER A 815 14.27 37.96 21.89
C SER A 815 14.35 37.38 20.47
N LEU A 816 14.27 36.05 20.36
CA LEU A 816 14.29 35.34 19.08
C LEU A 816 13.02 35.62 18.25
N LEU A 817 11.83 35.61 18.87
CA LEU A 817 10.61 36.02 18.17
C LEU A 817 10.71 37.45 17.65
N LYS A 818 11.33 38.36 18.42
CA LYS A 818 11.53 39.75 17.98
C LYS A 818 12.51 39.85 16.79
N SER A 819 13.62 39.10 16.80
CA SER A 819 14.63 39.14 15.75
C SER A 819 14.23 38.39 14.48
N HIS A 820 13.45 37.31 14.59
CA HIS A 820 13.03 36.49 13.45
C HIS A 820 11.88 37.10 12.64
N PHE A 821 11.21 38.14 13.14
CA PHE A 821 10.14 38.80 12.39
C PHE A 821 10.67 39.42 11.11
N SER A 822 10.14 39.01 9.96
CA SER A 822 10.62 39.50 8.65
C SER A 822 10.02 40.85 8.28
N GLY A 823 8.99 41.30 9.01
CA GLY A 823 8.33 42.59 8.79
C GLY A 823 9.00 43.72 9.55
N ASP A 824 8.46 44.93 9.37
CA ASP A 824 8.86 46.10 10.13
C ASP A 824 7.92 46.28 11.33
N TRP A 825 8.45 46.08 12.54
CA TRP A 825 7.68 46.24 13.78
C TRP A 825 7.04 47.63 13.91
N LYS A 826 7.57 48.66 13.25
CA LYS A 826 6.97 50.01 13.25
C LYS A 826 5.66 50.12 12.47
N LYS A 827 5.32 49.10 11.69
CA LYS A 827 4.10 49.03 10.88
C LYS A 827 3.06 48.08 11.47
N VAL A 828 3.31 47.53 12.66
CA VAL A 828 2.41 46.60 13.34
C VAL A 828 1.62 47.40 14.37
N ASP A 829 0.30 47.30 14.32
CA ASP A 829 -0.61 48.04 15.21
C ASP A 829 -1.00 47.21 16.44
N ALA A 830 -0.98 45.87 16.34
CA ALA A 830 -1.29 44.98 17.45
C ALA A 830 -0.63 43.60 17.37
N VAL A 831 -0.33 43.02 18.53
CA VAL A 831 -0.01 41.59 18.69
C VAL A 831 -1.28 40.85 19.11
N VAL A 832 -1.64 39.77 18.42
CA VAL A 832 -2.87 39.00 18.66
C VAL A 832 -2.52 37.60 19.16
N THR A 833 -3.27 37.05 20.12
CA THR A 833 -3.09 35.65 20.57
C THR A 833 -4.39 35.05 21.10
N SER A 834 -4.53 33.71 21.11
CA SER A 834 -5.84 33.04 21.32
C SER A 834 -5.92 31.99 22.43
N GLU A 835 -4.80 31.55 22.97
CA GLU A 835 -4.75 30.54 24.03
C GLU A 835 -3.77 30.92 25.14
N THR A 836 -4.00 30.37 26.33
CA THR A 836 -3.17 30.60 27.51
C THR A 836 -1.69 30.30 27.26
N SER A 837 -1.39 29.34 26.38
CA SER A 837 -0.02 29.03 25.96
C SER A 837 0.61 30.18 25.15
N GLY A 838 -0.08 30.66 24.12
CA GLY A 838 0.36 31.82 23.33
C GLY A 838 0.52 33.10 24.17
N TYR A 839 -0.29 33.28 25.23
CA TYR A 839 -0.22 34.46 26.10
C TYR A 839 1.15 34.60 26.78
N VAL A 840 1.79 33.47 27.12
CA VAL A 840 3.12 33.45 27.76
C VAL A 840 4.17 34.08 26.87
N LEU A 841 4.06 33.90 25.55
CA LEU A 841 5.04 34.39 24.56
C LEU A 841 4.67 35.78 24.03
N ALA A 842 3.39 36.00 23.75
CA ALA A 842 2.88 37.24 23.17
C ALA A 842 3.00 38.43 24.13
N SER A 843 2.73 38.22 25.42
CA SER A 843 2.76 39.30 26.44
C SER A 843 4.13 39.96 26.60
N PRO A 844 5.23 39.21 26.85
CA PRO A 844 6.56 39.81 26.94
C PRO A 844 7.03 40.38 25.61
N LEU A 845 6.62 39.82 24.46
CA LEU A 845 6.96 40.37 23.15
C LEU A 845 6.31 41.74 22.95
N ALA A 846 4.99 41.85 23.16
CA ALA A 846 4.22 43.10 23.08
C ALA A 846 4.81 44.18 24.00
N MET A 847 5.22 43.81 25.22
CA MET A 847 5.90 44.71 26.15
C MET A 847 7.26 45.19 25.61
N GLN A 848 8.07 44.33 25.01
CA GLN A 848 9.40 44.68 24.48
C GLN A 848 9.38 45.49 23.18
N ILE A 849 8.28 45.45 22.44
CA ILE A 849 8.09 46.23 21.20
C ILE A 849 7.22 47.47 21.41
N GLU A 850 6.58 47.59 22.59
CA GLU A 850 5.68 48.69 22.99
C GLU A 850 4.43 48.83 22.10
N ILE A 851 3.80 47.71 21.74
CA ILE A 851 2.61 47.65 20.88
C ILE A 851 1.45 46.98 21.65
N PRO A 852 0.17 47.37 21.42
CA PRO A 852 -0.99 46.74 22.04
C PRO A 852 -1.03 45.21 21.91
N LEU A 853 -1.49 44.55 22.99
CA LEU A 853 -1.76 43.12 23.01
C LEU A 853 -3.29 42.86 22.97
N VAL A 854 -3.71 42.07 22.01
CA VAL A 854 -5.10 41.68 21.76
C VAL A 854 -5.30 40.22 22.09
N LEU A 855 -6.25 39.94 22.99
CA LEU A 855 -6.55 38.59 23.46
C LEU A 855 -7.86 38.09 22.84
N ILE A 856 -7.77 36.96 22.15
CA ILE A 856 -8.92 36.15 21.73
C ILE A 856 -9.18 35.14 22.85
N VAL A 857 -10.44 35.05 23.30
CA VAL A 857 -10.83 34.25 24.48
C VAL A 857 -11.79 33.14 24.07
N LYS A 858 -11.75 32.00 24.80
CA LYS A 858 -12.69 30.89 24.66
C LYS A 858 -13.98 31.12 25.45
N GLY A 859 -15.13 31.01 24.78
CA GLY A 859 -16.48 31.08 25.35
C GLY A 859 -17.01 32.49 25.60
N ASN A 860 -18.20 32.60 26.21
CA ASN A 860 -18.97 33.84 26.43
C ASN A 860 -18.37 34.76 27.53
N LYS A 861 -17.08 35.09 27.44
CA LYS A 861 -16.35 35.85 28.48
C LYS A 861 -16.10 37.31 28.11
N PHE A 862 -16.50 37.76 26.92
CA PHE A 862 -16.33 39.13 26.46
C PHE A 862 -17.62 39.97 26.64
N PRO A 863 -17.54 41.20 27.18
CA PRO A 863 -18.67 42.13 27.17
C PRO A 863 -19.01 42.55 25.71
N PRO A 864 -20.30 42.66 25.33
CA PRO A 864 -20.69 43.11 23.99
C PRO A 864 -20.24 44.55 23.70
N PRO A 865 -19.90 44.90 22.43
CA PRO A 865 -20.08 44.10 21.21
C PRO A 865 -18.92 43.11 20.93
N THR A 866 -19.28 41.86 20.63
CA THR A 866 -18.32 40.76 20.46
C THR A 866 -18.50 40.07 19.10
N VAL A 867 -17.39 39.75 18.42
CA VAL A 867 -17.39 38.89 17.22
C VAL A 867 -16.98 37.49 17.63
N SER A 868 -17.56 36.47 16.99
CA SER A 868 -17.27 35.07 17.34
C SER A 868 -17.18 34.11 16.15
N VAL A 869 -16.38 33.06 16.32
CA VAL A 869 -16.20 31.95 15.37
C VAL A 869 -16.19 30.63 16.14
N GLN A 870 -16.74 29.58 15.53
CA GLN A 870 -16.70 28.24 16.10
C GLN A 870 -15.38 27.56 15.74
N ARG A 871 -14.66 27.05 16.74
CA ARG A 871 -13.44 26.29 16.50
C ARG A 871 -13.77 24.82 16.24
N ARG A 872 -13.17 24.26 15.19
CA ARG A 872 -13.22 22.83 14.94
C ARG A 872 -12.21 22.11 15.83
N MET A 873 -12.56 20.91 16.29
CA MET A 873 -11.63 20.08 17.06
C MET A 873 -10.59 19.48 16.12
N SER A 874 -9.30 19.57 16.48
CA SER A 874 -8.25 18.85 15.78
C SER A 874 -8.25 17.37 16.16
N HIS A 875 -7.69 16.51 15.31
CA HIS A 875 -7.52 15.08 15.60
C HIS A 875 -6.57 14.81 16.79
N ILE A 876 -5.75 15.79 17.18
CA ILE A 876 -4.92 15.75 18.39
C ILE A 876 -5.78 16.06 19.63
N SER A 877 -6.66 17.07 19.54
CA SER A 877 -7.55 17.48 20.64
C SER A 877 -8.72 16.50 20.84
N SER A 878 -9.20 15.84 19.78
CA SER A 878 -10.32 14.89 19.84
C SER A 878 -9.98 13.59 20.56
N ARG A 879 -8.69 13.28 20.73
CA ARG A 879 -8.23 12.14 21.54
C ARG A 879 -8.17 12.46 23.04
N ILE A 880 -8.22 13.73 23.43
CA ILE A 880 -8.14 14.20 24.83
C ILE A 880 -9.54 14.51 25.40
N LEU A 881 -10.47 14.98 24.56
CA LEU A 881 -11.74 15.55 25.01
C LEU A 881 -12.93 14.78 24.44
N ASN A 882 -13.89 14.45 25.31
CA ASN A 882 -15.22 14.00 24.91
C ASN A 882 -15.87 15.03 23.97
N ALA A 883 -16.56 14.57 22.93
CA ALA A 883 -17.07 15.33 21.78
C ALA A 883 -18.05 16.50 22.08
N SER A 884 -18.27 16.86 23.34
CA SER A 884 -19.22 17.87 23.79
C SER A 884 -18.66 19.30 23.85
N ASP A 885 -17.34 19.50 23.79
CA ASP A 885 -16.74 20.83 23.99
C ASP A 885 -16.34 21.51 22.66
N LYS A 886 -17.35 21.97 21.89
CA LYS A 886 -17.13 22.79 20.69
C LYS A 886 -16.73 24.21 21.09
N GLY A 887 -15.45 24.42 21.42
CA GLY A 887 -14.93 25.72 21.84
C GLY A 887 -15.22 26.85 20.85
N ARG A 888 -15.82 27.95 21.33
CA ARG A 888 -16.08 29.19 20.57
C ARG A 888 -14.98 30.21 20.87
N PHE A 889 -14.43 30.85 19.84
CA PHE A 889 -13.49 31.97 19.99
C PHE A 889 -14.22 33.31 19.85
N GLU A 890 -13.84 34.25 20.72
CA GLU A 890 -14.47 35.57 20.84
C GLU A 890 -13.43 36.68 21.01
N VAL A 891 -13.72 37.85 20.45
CA VAL A 891 -12.93 39.07 20.56
C VAL A 891 -13.84 40.30 20.51
N ASP A 892 -13.44 41.40 21.15
CA ASP A 892 -14.12 42.70 21.02
C ASP A 892 -14.15 43.15 19.55
N ALA A 893 -15.33 43.57 19.09
CA ALA A 893 -15.56 43.99 17.70
C ALA A 893 -14.77 45.25 17.29
N ASN A 894 -14.30 46.04 18.25
CA ASN A 894 -13.60 47.31 18.01
C ASN A 894 -12.12 47.23 18.41
N VAL A 895 -11.59 46.03 18.65
CA VAL A 895 -10.21 45.88 19.16
C VAL A 895 -9.15 46.26 18.13
N VAL A 896 -9.49 46.16 16.84
CA VAL A 896 -8.65 46.53 15.69
C VAL A 896 -9.54 47.17 14.63
N SER A 897 -8.98 48.14 13.90
CA SER A 897 -9.66 48.88 12.84
C SER A 897 -9.32 48.32 11.46
N LYS A 898 -10.17 48.62 10.48
CA LYS A 898 -9.92 48.26 9.09
C LYS A 898 -8.67 48.98 8.58
N GLY A 899 -7.68 48.20 8.12
CA GLY A 899 -6.39 48.69 7.63
C GLY A 899 -5.25 48.56 8.63
N ASP A 900 -5.53 48.15 9.87
CA ASP A 900 -4.51 47.82 10.86
C ASP A 900 -3.74 46.57 10.43
N SER A 901 -2.42 46.57 10.67
CA SER A 901 -1.59 45.37 10.51
C SER A 901 -1.33 44.70 11.85
N VAL A 902 -1.50 43.38 11.89
CA VAL A 902 -1.39 42.62 13.14
C VAL A 902 -0.47 41.41 13.00
N VAL A 903 0.17 41.05 14.11
CA VAL A 903 0.99 39.83 14.22
C VAL A 903 0.35 38.88 15.21
N ILE A 904 -0.11 37.73 14.73
CA ILE A 904 -0.58 36.64 15.59
C ILE A 904 0.64 35.92 16.18
N VAL A 905 0.67 35.73 17.49
CA VAL A 905 1.71 34.97 18.19
C VAL A 905 1.10 33.78 18.90
N ASP A 906 1.58 32.58 18.58
CA ASP A 906 1.13 31.32 19.16
C ASP A 906 2.30 30.42 19.57
N ASP A 907 2.05 29.44 20.44
CA ASP A 907 3.11 28.51 20.85
C ASP A 907 3.39 27.45 19.77
N VAL A 908 2.34 26.89 19.15
CA VAL A 908 2.48 25.77 18.22
C VAL A 908 1.59 25.88 16.98
N LEU A 909 2.19 25.73 15.80
CA LEU A 909 1.47 25.37 14.57
C LEU A 909 1.55 23.86 14.32
N ALA A 910 0.46 23.16 14.65
CA ALA A 910 0.27 21.73 14.33
C ALA A 910 -0.73 21.53 13.18
N THR A 911 -2.00 21.26 13.49
CA THR A 911 -3.03 20.95 12.47
C THR A 911 -3.64 22.20 11.81
N GLY A 912 -3.31 23.40 12.31
CA GLY A 912 -3.81 24.68 11.78
C GLY A 912 -5.25 25.07 12.19
N GLU A 913 -6.02 24.20 12.85
CA GLU A 913 -7.44 24.47 13.20
C GLU A 913 -7.61 25.71 14.09
N THR A 914 -6.72 25.90 15.07
CA THR A 914 -6.72 27.09 15.95
C THR A 914 -6.48 28.37 15.15
N LEU A 915 -5.41 28.39 14.35
CA LEU A 915 -5.05 29.56 13.55
C LEU A 915 -6.09 29.88 12.47
N VAL A 916 -6.73 28.88 11.85
CA VAL A 916 -7.86 29.11 10.93
C VAL A 916 -9.00 29.84 11.64
N ALA A 917 -9.39 29.39 12.84
CA ALA A 917 -10.46 30.05 13.59
C ALA A 917 -10.10 31.49 13.99
N VAL A 918 -8.84 31.73 14.35
CA VAL A 918 -8.32 33.09 14.66
C VAL A 918 -8.33 33.98 13.41
N LEU A 919 -7.86 33.47 12.28
CA LEU A 919 -7.82 34.21 11.01
C LEU A 919 -9.23 34.54 10.51
N GLU A 920 -10.15 33.57 10.54
CA GLU A 920 -11.56 33.80 10.23
C GLU A 920 -12.19 34.85 11.14
N LEU A 921 -11.82 34.85 12.42
CA LEU A 921 -12.31 35.83 13.39
C LEU A 921 -11.81 37.25 13.05
N LEU A 922 -10.51 37.41 12.78
CA LEU A 922 -9.92 38.70 12.42
C LEU A 922 -10.44 39.25 11.10
N VAL A 923 -10.68 38.38 10.11
CA VAL A 923 -11.34 38.78 8.85
C VAL A 923 -12.77 39.27 9.10
N LYS A 924 -13.51 38.66 10.03
CA LYS A 924 -14.85 39.15 10.42
C LYS A 924 -14.82 40.50 11.13
N VAL A 925 -13.73 40.82 11.85
CA VAL A 925 -13.52 42.14 12.47
C VAL A 925 -13.17 43.20 11.41
N GLY A 926 -12.74 42.78 10.21
CA GLY A 926 -12.58 43.66 9.04
C GLY A 926 -11.17 43.75 8.48
N LEU A 927 -10.21 42.97 9.03
CA LEU A 927 -8.85 42.89 8.51
C LEU A 927 -8.79 42.12 7.19
N GLN A 928 -7.84 42.49 6.32
CA GLN A 928 -7.55 41.69 5.12
C GLN A 928 -6.44 40.67 5.45
N PRO A 929 -6.46 39.48 4.82
CA PRO A 929 -5.41 38.47 5.03
C PRO A 929 -3.98 38.97 4.78
N GLU A 930 -3.81 39.98 3.94
CA GLU A 930 -2.50 40.57 3.62
C GLU A 930 -1.93 41.43 4.75
N ASP A 931 -2.77 41.93 5.66
CA ASP A 931 -2.38 42.77 6.79
C ASP A 931 -2.06 41.93 8.04
N ILE A 932 -2.21 40.61 7.95
CA ILE A 932 -2.02 39.65 9.04
C ILE A 932 -0.74 38.84 8.82
N SER A 933 0.15 38.85 9.81
CA SER A 933 1.30 37.93 9.91
C SER A 933 1.13 36.98 11.08
N VAL A 934 1.77 35.81 11.03
CA VAL A 934 1.73 34.79 12.08
C VAL A 934 3.17 34.41 12.47
N MET A 935 3.43 34.37 13.76
CA MET A 935 4.66 33.87 14.36
C MET A 935 4.34 32.74 15.34
N VAL A 936 5.03 31.61 15.21
CA VAL A 936 4.90 30.50 16.16
C VAL A 936 6.25 30.09 16.74
N ALA A 937 6.26 29.72 18.02
CA ALA A 937 7.49 29.21 18.64
C ALA A 937 7.92 27.86 18.05
N ALA A 938 6.98 26.99 17.73
CA ALA A 938 7.26 25.75 17.03
C ALA A 938 6.22 25.43 15.96
N GLU A 939 6.68 24.80 14.88
CA GLU A 939 5.84 24.23 13.85
C GLU A 939 6.11 22.74 13.69
N PHE A 940 5.05 21.97 13.46
CA PHE A 940 5.12 20.53 13.18
C PHE A 940 4.57 20.28 11.75
N PRO A 941 5.41 20.40 10.71
CA PRO A 941 5.01 20.26 9.30
C PRO A 941 4.23 18.98 8.99
N PHE A 942 4.52 17.91 9.71
CA PHE A 942 3.85 16.61 9.60
C PHE A 942 2.32 16.71 9.69
N HIS A 943 1.80 17.64 10.49
CA HIS A 943 0.36 17.82 10.71
C HIS A 943 -0.32 18.73 9.68
N ARG A 944 0.44 19.25 8.69
CA ARG A 944 -0.08 19.98 7.53
C ARG A 944 -0.90 21.23 7.86
N GLY A 945 -0.47 21.94 8.90
CA GLY A 945 -1.16 23.14 9.38
C GLY A 945 -1.23 24.24 8.33
N ARG A 946 -0.13 24.51 7.60
CA ARG A 946 -0.10 25.53 6.53
C ARG A 946 -1.08 25.21 5.41
N GLU A 947 -1.18 23.95 4.99
CA GLU A 947 -2.12 23.53 3.95
C GLU A 947 -3.58 23.70 4.40
N LYS A 948 -3.85 23.48 5.70
CA LYS A 948 -5.17 23.76 6.26
C LYS A 948 -5.52 25.24 6.13
N LEU A 949 -4.59 26.15 6.43
CA LEU A 949 -4.76 27.60 6.23
C LEU A 949 -5.03 27.92 4.75
N TRP A 950 -4.29 27.30 3.83
CA TRP A 950 -4.46 27.50 2.38
C TRP A 950 -5.83 27.06 1.88
N ALA A 951 -6.31 25.90 2.32
CA ALA A 951 -7.62 25.37 1.96
C ALA A 951 -8.77 26.29 2.41
N HIS A 952 -8.53 27.16 3.40
CA HIS A 952 -9.50 28.15 3.91
C HIS A 952 -9.25 29.56 3.34
N GLY A 953 -8.40 29.69 2.30
CA GLY A 953 -8.15 30.96 1.62
C GLY A 953 -7.03 31.82 2.22
N PHE A 954 -6.40 31.39 3.31
CA PHE A 954 -5.35 32.15 4.01
C PHE A 954 -3.95 31.94 3.47
N ARG A 955 -3.81 31.64 2.18
CA ARG A 955 -2.50 31.37 1.55
C ARG A 955 -1.55 32.56 1.56
N ARG A 956 -2.09 33.78 1.63
CA ARG A 956 -1.33 35.03 1.55
C ARG A 956 -0.82 35.50 2.93
N VAL A 957 -1.28 34.87 4.00
CA VAL A 957 -0.82 35.15 5.38
C VAL A 957 0.62 34.64 5.51
N ALA A 958 1.52 35.51 5.95
CA ALA A 958 2.91 35.14 6.20
C ALA A 958 2.99 34.36 7.51
N VAL A 959 3.54 33.14 7.47
CA VAL A 959 3.72 32.29 8.66
C VAL A 959 5.21 32.04 8.88
N GLN A 960 5.71 32.53 10.01
CA GLN A 960 7.09 32.37 10.46
C GLN A 960 7.13 31.47 11.70
N SER A 961 8.14 30.61 11.77
CA SER A 961 8.29 29.61 12.82
C SER A 961 9.71 29.71 13.36
N LEU A 962 9.84 29.82 14.69
CA LEU A 962 11.17 29.84 15.33
C LEU A 962 11.81 28.46 15.25
N LEU A 963 11.08 27.42 15.67
CA LEU A 963 11.49 26.03 15.53
C LEU A 963 10.62 25.30 14.51
N VAL A 964 11.24 24.47 13.68
CA VAL A 964 10.54 23.50 12.83
C VAL A 964 10.91 22.10 13.34
N LEU A 965 9.96 21.46 14.02
CA LEU A 965 10.18 20.20 14.72
C LEU A 965 9.63 19.02 13.91
N ASP A 966 10.36 17.91 13.97
CA ASP A 966 10.00 16.63 13.35
C ASP A 966 9.88 16.65 11.81
N GLY A 967 10.52 17.62 11.15
CA GLY A 967 10.65 17.72 9.69
C GLY A 967 12.02 17.29 9.15
N GLN A 968 12.41 16.03 9.41
CA GLN A 968 13.70 15.35 9.11
C GLN A 968 14.75 16.06 8.21
#